data_AF-A0A957DHD0-F1
#
_entry.id   AF-A0A957DHD0-F1
#
_cell.length_a   1.000
_cell.length_b   1.000
_cell.length_c   1.000
_cell.angle_alpha   90.00
_cell.angle_beta   90.00
_cell.angle_gamma   90.00
#
_symmetry.space_group_name_H-M   'P 1'
#
loop_
_entity.id
_entity.type
_entity.pdbx_description
1 polymer ?
#
loop_
_entity_poly.entity_id
_entity_poly.type
_entity_poly.pdbx_seq_one_letter_code
_entity_poly.pdbx_strand_id
1 'polypeptide(L)'
;MPSHKNPIPPDRTAFAPYNFVPLPDTVVPAEQQPDHDKYEGLTGHFLVRLTTQSPTYIRGLLTIPEYELQEQGKDIDGNPVGTETPFRKLVKNKPEFAHYGRENQPVIPGSSLRGMIRTLFEIVTFSKVQPVSDATRMFFRAVAAPQNDPLKQPYQDVITNNATNIDVGYLEWDDGWYVRPAKFANQVDSSLSGDRYLKIRKDAIDAYRSVQILLSNYVGLDQANYKPQYYEVTFEVGRIRYINKEKETKTPISANKIGTTADGLTHKGTLVATGNMLETSDGSKPSPRMNVYLVPEASDEPRIKIGNQAVLDYVAALTPFQKETPFSPTDGVLREGRPIFYVPPQKAGGEIIHFGHTPNFRIAYLKSENGLVRATTPQDFVPKKLRNEDLLDFTEAIFGFIRSGAHRQKKGWKQGDKRAAFSSRVSFTDARLLGRQSRIFFIQEGDNTLIPRILATPKPTSFQLYLVQSDEQKDNLRHYGSSIKNTTIRGHKLYWHRGQMTKGNLEPTEKDPGMENGHPKVNSTQYTQTKPLRSDLTFEFKLYFSNLSEIELGALAWVLSLPENHAHKIGMGKPLGMGSVLLHNIELQIDNACNRYQHLFEEDTWAQPQIMAKTVEAYKELFEGHMQTVLSVTDFKSIPRIQMLLKLLHCWEQSDSWLAATQYMKINPVDGEEDQYKNRAILPDPKDVITKHNPQPCQPSLPPPERFVERESKQLEGIVQYFGKRAGGIQSDSGEGIVKIHKRDLSSGMDTLHEGQRVRFMAVQEGDEWRAYDVEIIQD
;
A
#
# COMPACT_ATOMS: atom_id res chain seq x y z
N MET A 1 18.65 -19.75 -7.73
CA MET A 1 18.27 -18.44 -7.13
C MET A 1 19.12 -18.21 -5.88
N PRO A 2 19.37 -16.97 -5.42
CA PRO A 2 19.97 -16.74 -4.11
C PRO A 2 19.13 -17.40 -3.01
N SER A 3 19.78 -17.99 -2.00
CA SER A 3 19.09 -18.62 -0.86
C SER A 3 19.01 -17.66 0.31
N HIS A 4 17.87 -17.65 1.00
CA HIS A 4 17.69 -16.86 2.20
C HIS A 4 18.28 -17.57 3.42
N LYS A 5 19.07 -16.84 4.22
CA LYS A 5 19.56 -17.29 5.52
C LYS A 5 18.67 -16.70 6.61
N ASN A 6 18.00 -17.58 7.37
CA ASN A 6 17.24 -17.15 8.55
C ASN A 6 18.21 -16.67 9.64
N PRO A 7 17.85 -15.61 10.39
CA PRO A 7 18.65 -15.14 11.51
C PRO A 7 18.65 -16.16 12.64
N ILE A 8 19.83 -16.43 13.21
CA ILE A 8 19.98 -17.30 14.39
C ILE A 8 19.79 -16.50 15.68
N PRO A 9 20.46 -15.36 15.89
CA PRO A 9 20.31 -14.61 17.14
C PRO A 9 18.94 -13.92 17.26
N PRO A 10 18.32 -13.86 18.46
CA PRO A 10 17.05 -13.17 18.66
C PRO A 10 17.09 -11.68 18.27
N ASP A 11 18.19 -10.98 18.55
CA ASP A 11 18.39 -9.55 18.27
C ASP A 11 18.53 -9.23 16.76
N ARG A 12 18.76 -10.28 15.97
CA ARG A 12 18.80 -10.23 14.50
C ARG A 12 17.49 -10.65 13.86
N THR A 13 16.49 -11.07 14.65
CA THR A 13 15.20 -11.59 14.16
C THR A 13 14.16 -10.48 14.14
N ALA A 14 13.58 -10.19 12.97
CA ALA A 14 12.51 -9.22 12.82
C ALA A 14 11.12 -9.88 12.90
N PHE A 15 10.14 -9.13 13.40
CA PHE A 15 8.73 -9.53 13.39
C PHE A 15 7.93 -8.73 12.36
N ALA A 16 6.95 -9.37 11.73
CA ALA A 16 6.05 -8.70 10.80
C ALA A 16 4.69 -9.40 10.71
N PRO A 17 3.61 -8.64 10.39
CA PRO A 17 2.28 -9.22 10.13
C PRO A 17 2.17 -10.01 8.84
N TYR A 18 3.27 -10.05 8.09
CA TYR A 18 3.35 -10.70 6.80
C TYR A 18 4.65 -11.48 6.70
N ASN A 19 4.67 -12.38 5.74
CA ASN A 19 5.89 -12.97 5.24
C ASN A 19 5.77 -13.17 3.73
N PHE A 20 6.72 -13.87 3.13
CA PHE A 20 6.80 -14.03 1.69
C PHE A 20 6.77 -15.50 1.31
N VAL A 21 6.01 -15.80 0.26
CA VAL A 21 6.14 -17.05 -0.48
C VAL A 21 7.16 -16.79 -1.58
N PRO A 22 8.33 -17.48 -1.62
CA PRO A 22 9.23 -17.72 -2.77
C PRO A 22 9.40 -16.66 -3.89
N LEU A 23 10.39 -16.76 -4.76
CA LEU A 23 10.07 -16.61 -6.19
C LEU A 23 9.96 -18.03 -6.76
N PRO A 24 9.14 -18.27 -7.79
CA PRO A 24 9.22 -19.54 -8.48
C PRO A 24 10.59 -19.65 -9.18
N ASP A 25 11.20 -20.82 -9.16
CA ASP A 25 12.49 -21.02 -9.83
C ASP A 25 12.37 -20.97 -11.35
N THR A 26 11.20 -21.32 -11.88
CA THR A 26 10.85 -21.22 -13.31
C THR A 26 9.39 -20.81 -13.46
N VAL A 27 9.04 -20.25 -14.61
CA VAL A 27 7.64 -20.01 -14.96
C VAL A 27 7.10 -21.28 -15.62
N VAL A 28 5.91 -21.72 -15.19
CA VAL A 28 5.19 -22.80 -15.87
C VAL A 28 4.31 -22.19 -16.96
N PRO A 29 4.53 -22.54 -18.24
CA PRO A 29 3.72 -22.02 -19.34
C PRO A 29 2.30 -22.59 -19.28
N ALA A 30 1.33 -21.79 -19.75
CA ALA A 30 0.00 -22.30 -20.08
C ALA A 30 -0.07 -22.75 -21.54
N GLU A 31 -1.06 -23.58 -21.84
CA GLU A 31 -1.43 -23.91 -23.21
C GLU A 31 -1.98 -22.68 -23.95
N GLN A 32 -2.00 -22.77 -25.28
CA GLN A 32 -2.58 -21.72 -26.10
C GLN A 32 -4.09 -21.70 -25.94
N GLN A 33 -4.65 -20.50 -25.78
CA GLN A 33 -6.06 -20.32 -25.47
C GLN A 33 -6.91 -20.32 -26.74
N PRO A 34 -8.10 -20.95 -26.71
CA PRO A 34 -9.08 -20.76 -27.76
C PRO A 34 -9.57 -19.31 -27.73
N ASP A 35 -10.07 -18.86 -28.87
CA ASP A 35 -10.61 -17.52 -29.00
C ASP A 35 -11.98 -17.37 -28.32
N HIS A 36 -12.30 -16.15 -27.88
CA HIS A 36 -13.56 -15.83 -27.19
C HIS A 36 -14.82 -15.99 -28.07
N ASP A 37 -14.65 -16.16 -29.38
CA ASP A 37 -15.73 -16.40 -30.35
C ASP A 37 -16.03 -17.90 -30.58
N LYS A 38 -15.40 -18.79 -29.81
CA LYS A 38 -15.59 -20.24 -29.90
C LYS A 38 -15.84 -20.86 -28.53
N TYR A 39 -16.50 -22.01 -28.50
CA TYR A 39 -16.69 -22.83 -27.29
C TYR A 39 -15.99 -24.18 -27.47
N GLU A 40 -14.68 -24.22 -27.21
CA GLU A 40 -13.84 -25.42 -27.38
C GLU A 40 -13.38 -26.03 -26.04
N GLY A 41 -13.53 -25.29 -24.93
CA GLY A 41 -13.17 -25.75 -23.58
C GLY A 41 -14.36 -25.76 -22.61
N LEU A 42 -14.08 -26.06 -21.35
CA LEU A 42 -15.09 -26.11 -20.29
C LEU A 42 -15.58 -24.70 -19.97
N THR A 43 -16.90 -24.53 -19.95
CA THR A 43 -17.58 -23.27 -19.62
C THR A 43 -18.62 -23.53 -18.55
N GLY A 44 -18.74 -22.64 -17.57
CA GLY A 44 -19.65 -22.84 -16.46
C GLY A 44 -19.37 -21.91 -15.30
N HIS A 45 -19.69 -22.35 -14.08
CA HIS A 45 -19.42 -21.57 -12.89
C HIS A 45 -19.20 -22.42 -11.64
N PHE A 46 -18.50 -21.82 -10.67
CA PHE A 46 -18.55 -22.25 -9.28
C PHE A 46 -19.53 -21.38 -8.51
N LEU A 47 -20.43 -22.00 -7.76
CA LEU A 47 -21.15 -21.34 -6.66
C LEU A 47 -20.33 -21.59 -5.38
N VAL A 48 -20.00 -20.53 -4.65
CA VAL A 48 -19.07 -20.60 -3.52
C VAL A 48 -19.63 -19.84 -2.34
N ARG A 49 -19.59 -20.47 -1.15
CA ARG A 49 -19.84 -19.79 0.11
C ARG A 49 -18.53 -19.36 0.77
N LEU A 50 -18.57 -18.19 1.39
CA LEU A 50 -17.45 -17.56 2.08
C LEU A 50 -17.89 -17.17 3.47
N THR A 51 -17.23 -17.68 4.51
CA THR A 51 -17.50 -17.30 5.90
C THR A 51 -16.37 -16.45 6.46
N THR A 52 -16.69 -15.33 7.11
CA THR A 52 -15.69 -14.52 7.84
C THR A 52 -15.20 -15.26 9.09
N GLN A 53 -13.89 -15.45 9.22
CA GLN A 53 -13.26 -16.13 10.37
C GLN A 53 -12.61 -15.15 11.35
N SER A 54 -12.66 -13.86 11.04
CA SER A 54 -12.13 -12.76 11.86
C SER A 54 -12.85 -11.47 11.44
N PRO A 55 -12.75 -10.38 12.23
CA PRO A 55 -13.32 -9.10 11.83
C PRO A 55 -12.83 -8.72 10.44
N THR A 56 -13.73 -8.29 9.56
CA THR A 56 -13.42 -8.08 8.13
C THR A 56 -13.81 -6.68 7.72
N TYR A 57 -12.89 -5.96 7.07
CA TYR A 57 -13.13 -4.60 6.60
C TYR A 57 -12.71 -4.42 5.15
N ILE A 58 -13.68 -4.09 4.31
CA ILE A 58 -13.53 -3.63 2.93
C ILE A 58 -14.29 -2.31 2.88
N ARG A 59 -13.60 -1.21 2.58
CA ARG A 59 -14.18 0.13 2.61
C ARG A 59 -15.30 0.28 1.58
N GLY A 60 -16.33 1.03 1.98
CA GLY A 60 -17.41 1.50 1.13
C GLY A 60 -16.95 2.26 -0.09
N LEU A 61 -17.73 2.16 -1.17
CA LEU A 61 -17.56 2.99 -2.35
C LEU A 61 -17.90 4.44 -1.99
N LEU A 62 -17.17 5.38 -2.60
CA LEU A 62 -17.53 6.79 -2.52
C LEU A 62 -18.76 7.03 -3.39
N THR A 63 -19.70 7.81 -2.89
CA THR A 63 -20.75 8.41 -3.73
C THR A 63 -20.11 9.41 -4.69
N ILE A 64 -20.81 9.77 -5.77
CA ILE A 64 -20.32 10.79 -6.72
C ILE A 64 -20.00 12.11 -5.99
N PRO A 65 -20.86 12.65 -5.11
CA PRO A 65 -20.54 13.85 -4.34
C PRO A 65 -19.29 13.71 -3.45
N GLU A 66 -19.13 12.56 -2.77
CA GLU A 66 -17.94 12.31 -1.95
C GLU A 66 -16.67 12.27 -2.80
N TYR A 67 -16.72 11.60 -3.96
CA TYR A 67 -15.60 11.54 -4.89
C TYR A 67 -15.20 12.94 -5.38
N GLU A 68 -16.17 13.77 -5.76
CA GLU A 68 -15.92 15.15 -6.19
C GLU A 68 -15.29 16.00 -5.08
N LEU A 69 -15.75 15.86 -3.83
CA LEU A 69 -15.13 16.53 -2.68
C LEU A 69 -13.66 16.11 -2.53
N GLN A 70 -13.36 14.81 -2.65
CA GLN A 70 -11.99 14.31 -2.54
C GLN A 70 -11.09 14.85 -3.65
N GLU A 71 -11.55 14.86 -4.91
CA GLU A 71 -10.79 15.38 -6.05
C GLU A 71 -10.55 16.89 -5.94
N GLN A 72 -11.47 17.64 -5.31
CA GLN A 72 -11.31 19.05 -5.01
C GLN A 72 -10.42 19.33 -3.79
N GLY A 73 -9.89 18.30 -3.13
CA GLY A 73 -9.09 18.44 -1.91
C GLY A 73 -9.91 18.97 -0.72
N LYS A 74 -11.20 18.61 -0.65
CA LYS A 74 -12.12 19.00 0.42
C LYS A 74 -12.46 17.84 1.36
N ASP A 75 -12.86 18.17 2.58
CA ASP A 75 -13.36 17.25 3.59
C ASP A 75 -14.86 16.93 3.36
N ILE A 76 -15.43 16.04 4.18
CA ILE A 76 -16.84 15.63 4.09
C ILE A 76 -17.85 16.78 4.25
N ASP A 77 -17.42 17.90 4.85
CA ASP A 77 -18.26 19.09 5.07
C ASP A 77 -18.05 20.15 3.97
N GLY A 78 -17.21 19.87 2.96
CA GLY A 78 -16.92 20.79 1.86
C GLY A 78 -15.79 21.79 2.12
N ASN A 79 -15.06 21.67 3.24
CA ASN A 79 -13.97 22.58 3.58
C ASN A 79 -12.64 22.12 2.98
N PRO A 80 -11.72 23.03 2.61
CA PRO A 80 -10.38 22.65 2.15
C PRO A 80 -9.61 21.81 3.18
N VAL A 81 -9.00 20.72 2.73
CA VAL A 81 -8.16 19.85 3.57
C VAL A 81 -6.80 20.53 3.82
N GLY A 82 -6.46 20.70 5.09
CA GLY A 82 -5.19 21.25 5.57
C GLY A 82 -4.55 20.41 6.67
N THR A 83 -3.47 20.93 7.26
CA THR A 83 -2.71 20.23 8.31
C THR A 83 -3.49 20.03 9.60
N GLU A 84 -4.51 20.85 9.86
CA GLU A 84 -5.36 20.76 11.06
C GLU A 84 -6.68 20.01 10.82
N THR A 85 -6.94 19.55 9.59
CA THR A 85 -8.19 18.87 9.28
C THR A 85 -8.27 17.56 10.05
N PRO A 86 -9.34 17.33 10.83
CA PRO A 86 -9.52 16.08 11.54
C PRO A 86 -9.49 14.88 10.60
N PHE A 87 -8.72 13.84 10.91
CA PHE A 87 -8.60 12.67 10.03
C PHE A 87 -9.96 11.99 9.78
N ARG A 88 -10.89 12.09 10.75
CA ARG A 88 -12.25 11.56 10.65
C ARG A 88 -13.13 12.30 9.64
N LYS A 89 -12.78 13.54 9.27
CA LYS A 89 -13.48 14.33 8.26
C LYS A 89 -12.93 14.11 6.85
N LEU A 90 -11.80 13.43 6.69
CA LEU A 90 -11.24 13.16 5.37
C LEU A 90 -12.13 12.15 4.65
N VAL A 91 -12.59 12.48 3.44
CA VAL A 91 -13.44 11.59 2.61
C VAL A 91 -12.79 10.21 2.44
N LYS A 92 -11.47 10.16 2.24
CA LYS A 92 -10.69 8.92 2.13
C LYS A 92 -10.75 8.02 3.38
N ASN A 93 -11.21 8.53 4.52
CA ASN A 93 -11.36 7.81 5.79
C ASN A 93 -12.82 7.44 6.05
N LYS A 94 -13.63 7.24 5.00
CA LYS A 94 -14.97 6.65 5.09
C LYS A 94 -14.95 5.34 5.91
N PRO A 95 -15.73 5.23 7.01
CA PRO A 95 -15.73 4.06 7.88
C PRO A 95 -16.63 2.94 7.40
N GLU A 96 -17.62 3.19 6.54
CA GLU A 96 -18.60 2.18 6.12
C GLU A 96 -17.95 0.98 5.44
N PHE A 97 -18.47 -0.22 5.69
CA PHE A 97 -18.15 -1.40 4.91
C PHE A 97 -18.79 -1.30 3.51
N ALA A 98 -18.27 -2.00 2.50
CA ALA A 98 -18.87 -2.02 1.16
C ALA A 98 -20.34 -2.49 1.16
N HIS A 99 -21.22 -1.68 0.56
CA HIS A 99 -22.65 -1.97 0.36
C HIS A 99 -23.19 -1.19 -0.86
N TYR A 100 -24.37 -1.57 -1.36
CA TYR A 100 -25.07 -0.85 -2.43
C TYR A 100 -26.29 -0.10 -1.87
N GLY A 101 -26.02 0.92 -1.04
CA GLY A 101 -27.06 1.78 -0.47
C GLY A 101 -27.66 1.33 0.86
N ARG A 102 -27.41 0.09 1.33
CA ARG A 102 -27.91 -0.41 2.62
C ARG A 102 -26.79 -0.97 3.50
N GLU A 103 -26.44 -0.27 4.58
CA GLU A 103 -25.34 -0.68 5.48
C GLU A 103 -25.57 -2.06 6.12
N ASN A 104 -26.82 -2.45 6.36
CA ASN A 104 -27.19 -3.76 6.90
C ASN A 104 -27.14 -4.90 5.86
N GLN A 105 -26.87 -4.59 4.60
CA GLN A 105 -26.67 -5.55 3.51
C GLN A 105 -25.27 -5.37 2.92
N PRO A 106 -24.22 -5.73 3.69
CA PRO A 106 -22.86 -5.61 3.22
C PRO A 106 -22.62 -6.53 2.02
N VAL A 107 -21.68 -6.13 1.19
CA VAL A 107 -21.28 -6.83 -0.02
C VAL A 107 -19.76 -6.93 -0.05
N ILE A 108 -19.23 -8.10 -0.38
CA ILE A 108 -17.81 -8.25 -0.69
C ILE A 108 -17.66 -8.08 -2.21
N PRO A 109 -17.00 -7.00 -2.70
CA PRO A 109 -16.94 -6.75 -4.13
C PRO A 109 -16.25 -7.88 -4.90
N GLY A 110 -16.76 -8.22 -6.09
CA GLY A 110 -16.20 -9.24 -6.97
C GLY A 110 -14.75 -8.95 -7.35
N SER A 111 -14.36 -7.68 -7.42
CA SER A 111 -12.96 -7.26 -7.60
C SER A 111 -12.03 -7.65 -6.44
N SER A 112 -12.54 -7.63 -5.20
CA SER A 112 -11.80 -8.06 -4.01
C SER A 112 -11.63 -9.58 -3.99
N LEU A 113 -12.68 -10.32 -4.36
CA LEU A 113 -12.64 -11.79 -4.54
C LEU A 113 -11.66 -12.19 -5.64
N ARG A 114 -11.75 -11.53 -6.81
CA ARG A 114 -10.84 -11.74 -7.94
C ARG A 114 -9.40 -11.51 -7.53
N GLY A 115 -9.09 -10.42 -6.82
CA GLY A 115 -7.74 -10.12 -6.36
C GLY A 115 -7.21 -11.15 -5.36
N MET A 116 -8.04 -11.59 -4.43
CA MET A 116 -7.72 -12.65 -3.47
C MET A 116 -7.37 -13.96 -4.18
N ILE A 117 -8.25 -14.44 -5.07
CA ILE A 117 -8.09 -15.72 -5.77
C ILE A 117 -6.93 -15.65 -6.77
N ARG A 118 -6.82 -14.58 -7.56
CA ARG A 118 -5.72 -14.39 -8.52
C ARG A 118 -4.35 -14.44 -7.84
N THR A 119 -4.20 -13.86 -6.65
CA THR A 119 -2.91 -13.85 -5.95
C THR A 119 -2.45 -15.25 -5.59
N LEU A 120 -3.34 -16.10 -5.05
CA LEU A 120 -3.00 -17.50 -4.78
C LEU A 120 -2.77 -18.26 -6.08
N PHE A 121 -3.60 -18.01 -7.09
CA PHE A 121 -3.50 -18.64 -8.41
C PHE A 121 -2.13 -18.42 -9.05
N GLU A 122 -1.62 -17.18 -9.02
CA GLU A 122 -0.27 -16.82 -9.50
C GLU A 122 0.84 -17.59 -8.78
N ILE A 123 0.69 -17.80 -7.47
CA ILE A 123 1.67 -18.51 -6.65
C ILE A 123 1.69 -20.01 -6.97
N VAL A 124 0.51 -20.65 -7.02
CA VAL A 124 0.38 -22.12 -7.14
C VAL A 124 0.65 -22.60 -8.56
N THR A 125 0.39 -21.76 -9.56
CA THR A 125 0.66 -22.07 -10.97
C THR A 125 2.06 -21.67 -11.42
N PHE A 126 2.92 -21.18 -10.50
CA PHE A 126 4.29 -20.76 -10.83
C PHE A 126 4.29 -19.72 -11.98
N SER A 127 3.34 -18.80 -11.94
CA SER A 127 3.20 -17.76 -12.97
C SER A 127 4.29 -16.69 -12.83
N LYS A 128 4.40 -15.81 -13.84
CA LYS A 128 5.31 -14.66 -13.81
C LYS A 128 4.94 -13.73 -12.65
N VAL A 129 5.95 -13.03 -12.13
CA VAL A 129 5.75 -12.04 -11.06
C VAL A 129 5.59 -10.65 -11.67
N GLN A 130 4.35 -10.23 -11.82
CA GLN A 130 3.98 -8.97 -12.48
C GLN A 130 2.57 -8.50 -12.08
N PRO A 131 2.32 -7.17 -12.10
CA PRO A 131 3.25 -6.12 -12.45
C PRO A 131 4.27 -5.85 -11.34
N VAL A 132 5.51 -5.53 -11.73
CA VAL A 132 6.55 -5.04 -10.82
C VAL A 132 7.04 -3.71 -11.38
N SER A 133 6.94 -2.66 -10.55
CA SER A 133 7.29 -1.30 -10.95
C SER A 133 8.75 -1.20 -11.41
N ASP A 134 8.92 -0.73 -12.65
CA ASP A 134 10.18 -0.26 -13.24
C ASP A 134 10.29 1.28 -13.24
N ALA A 135 9.24 1.97 -12.80
CA ALA A 135 9.20 3.42 -12.67
C ALA A 135 9.78 3.89 -11.33
N THR A 136 9.56 3.15 -10.24
CA THR A 136 10.00 3.59 -8.90
C THR A 136 11.51 3.43 -8.75
N ARG A 137 12.22 4.56 -8.63
CA ARG A 137 13.68 4.57 -8.47
C ARG A 137 14.08 4.52 -6.99
N MET A 138 15.08 3.70 -6.68
CA MET A 138 15.53 3.47 -5.32
C MET A 138 16.61 4.46 -4.91
N PHE A 139 16.32 5.24 -3.86
CA PHE A 139 17.22 6.24 -3.28
C PHE A 139 17.38 6.00 -1.78
N PHE A 140 18.52 6.41 -1.22
CA PHE A 140 18.81 6.29 0.21
C PHE A 140 19.60 7.47 0.76
N ARG A 141 19.64 7.58 2.09
CA ARG A 141 20.42 8.58 2.83
C ARG A 141 20.89 7.98 4.15
N ALA A 142 22.19 8.05 4.44
CA ALA A 142 22.80 7.40 5.61
C ALA A 142 23.72 8.33 6.44
N VAL A 143 23.41 9.63 6.48
CA VAL A 143 24.22 10.69 7.16
C VAL A 143 24.54 10.40 8.63
N ALA A 144 23.59 9.81 9.36
CA ALA A 144 23.70 9.56 10.80
C ALA A 144 23.78 8.06 11.13
N ALA A 145 24.05 7.22 10.12
CA ALA A 145 24.03 5.79 10.30
C ALA A 145 25.21 5.34 11.20
N PRO A 146 25.00 4.33 12.07
CA PRO A 146 26.07 3.76 12.88
C PRO A 146 27.15 3.15 11.99
N GLN A 147 28.39 3.00 12.50
CA GLN A 147 29.51 2.46 11.69
C GLN A 147 29.19 1.10 11.05
N ASN A 148 28.40 0.30 11.76
CA ASN A 148 27.95 -1.01 11.34
C ASN A 148 26.62 -0.98 10.54
N ASP A 149 26.27 0.11 9.86
CA ASP A 149 25.13 0.11 8.94
C ASP A 149 25.63 -0.12 7.51
N PRO A 150 25.04 -1.07 6.75
CA PRO A 150 25.50 -1.43 5.41
C PRO A 150 25.33 -0.29 4.39
N LEU A 151 24.54 0.74 4.69
CA LEU A 151 24.37 1.90 3.82
C LEU A 151 25.34 3.05 4.15
N LYS A 152 26.10 2.96 5.24
CA LYS A 152 26.98 4.06 5.65
C LYS A 152 28.14 4.26 4.68
N GLN A 153 28.93 3.21 4.44
CA GLN A 153 30.08 3.30 3.54
C GLN A 153 29.65 3.68 2.12
N PRO A 154 28.63 3.03 1.50
CA PRO A 154 28.13 3.43 0.18
C PRO A 154 27.66 4.89 0.09
N TYR A 155 27.15 5.47 1.20
CA TYR A 155 26.80 6.89 1.23
C TYR A 155 28.04 7.78 1.35
N GLN A 156 29.01 7.40 2.18
CA GLN A 156 30.26 8.14 2.39
C GLN A 156 31.19 8.13 1.17
N ASP A 157 31.12 7.09 0.35
CA ASP A 157 31.83 7.02 -0.93
C ASP A 157 31.35 8.08 -1.93
N VAL A 158 30.11 8.55 -1.79
CA VAL A 158 29.52 9.60 -2.66
C VAL A 158 29.51 10.96 -1.97
N ILE A 159 29.10 11.03 -0.71
CA ILE A 159 29.03 12.25 0.09
C ILE A 159 29.94 12.06 1.30
N THR A 160 31.12 12.67 1.25
CA THR A 160 32.15 12.52 2.29
C THR A 160 31.66 12.99 3.66
N ASN A 161 32.39 12.64 4.71
CA ASN A 161 32.09 13.13 6.06
C ASN A 161 32.00 14.67 6.06
N ASN A 162 30.93 15.19 6.67
CA ASN A 162 30.57 16.62 6.68
C ASN A 162 30.24 17.23 5.31
N ALA A 163 30.06 16.42 4.26
CA ALA A 163 29.74 16.86 2.90
C ALA A 163 30.77 17.83 2.31
N THR A 164 32.07 17.55 2.55
CA THR A 164 33.18 18.41 2.08
C THR A 164 33.41 18.34 0.58
N ASN A 165 32.90 17.32 -0.10
CA ASN A 165 32.98 17.16 -1.55
C ASN A 165 31.72 17.65 -2.29
N ILE A 166 30.87 18.43 -1.62
CA ILE A 166 29.62 18.95 -2.18
C ILE A 166 29.79 20.42 -2.54
N ASP A 167 29.54 20.73 -3.80
CA ASP A 167 29.43 22.10 -4.29
C ASP A 167 27.96 22.53 -4.40
N VAL A 168 27.78 23.83 -4.66
CA VAL A 168 26.47 24.44 -4.90
C VAL A 168 26.56 25.36 -6.12
N GLY A 169 25.43 25.53 -6.80
CA GLY A 169 25.31 26.44 -7.93
C GLY A 169 23.86 26.63 -8.34
N TYR A 170 23.66 27.47 -9.33
CA TYR A 170 22.33 27.90 -9.80
C TYR A 170 21.90 27.07 -11.01
N LEU A 171 20.66 26.59 -10.97
CA LEU A 171 20.06 25.84 -12.08
C LEU A 171 19.79 26.73 -13.28
N GLU A 172 20.10 26.21 -14.46
CA GLU A 172 19.84 26.85 -15.75
C GLU A 172 19.25 25.83 -16.70
N TRP A 173 18.30 26.27 -17.52
CA TRP A 173 17.68 25.43 -18.53
C TRP A 173 18.14 25.88 -19.93
N ASP A 174 18.48 24.91 -20.77
CA ASP A 174 18.78 25.11 -22.19
C ASP A 174 18.28 23.89 -22.99
N ASP A 175 19.18 23.05 -23.51
CA ASP A 175 18.87 21.72 -24.06
C ASP A 175 18.76 20.62 -22.97
N GLY A 176 18.79 21.03 -21.70
CA GLY A 176 18.75 20.22 -20.50
C GLY A 176 19.04 21.06 -19.26
N TRP A 177 19.13 20.42 -18.10
CA TRP A 177 19.49 21.10 -16.86
C TRP A 177 21.01 21.25 -16.73
N TYR A 178 21.45 22.46 -16.42
CA TYR A 178 22.83 22.79 -16.10
C TYR A 178 22.91 23.42 -14.71
N VAL A 179 24.10 23.39 -14.13
CA VAL A 179 24.44 24.12 -12.91
C VAL A 179 25.56 25.11 -13.23
N ARG A 180 25.31 26.40 -13.01
CA ARG A 180 26.37 27.40 -12.95
C ARG A 180 26.93 27.46 -11.52
N PRO A 181 28.21 27.09 -11.29
CA PRO A 181 28.75 27.08 -9.93
C PRO A 181 28.62 28.44 -9.24
N ALA A 182 28.31 28.46 -7.94
CA ALA A 182 28.35 29.69 -7.13
C ALA A 182 29.80 30.12 -6.87
N LYS A 183 30.05 31.43 -6.67
CA LYS A 183 31.40 31.89 -6.29
C LYS A 183 31.89 31.20 -5.01
N PHE A 184 33.20 30.95 -4.93
CA PHE A 184 33.79 30.56 -3.66
C PHE A 184 33.64 31.72 -2.66
N ALA A 185 33.37 31.41 -1.40
CA ALA A 185 33.17 32.44 -0.39
C ALA A 185 34.41 33.34 -0.23
N ASN A 186 35.63 32.78 -0.35
CA ASN A 186 36.87 33.56 -0.36
C ASN A 186 37.08 34.48 -1.58
N GLN A 187 36.36 34.27 -2.69
CA GLN A 187 36.33 35.19 -3.84
C GLN A 187 35.34 36.33 -3.62
N VAL A 188 34.35 36.14 -2.75
CA VAL A 188 33.41 37.18 -2.34
C VAL A 188 34.06 38.11 -1.32
N ASP A 189 34.74 37.53 -0.33
CA ASP A 189 35.59 38.22 0.64
C ASP A 189 36.75 37.31 1.05
N SER A 190 37.99 37.79 0.89
CA SER A 190 39.22 37.02 1.14
C SER A 190 39.35 36.42 2.55
N SER A 191 38.57 36.90 3.53
CA SER A 191 38.57 36.42 4.91
C SER A 191 37.68 35.19 5.15
N LEU A 192 36.86 34.79 4.17
CA LEU A 192 35.95 33.65 4.24
C LEU A 192 36.63 32.32 3.87
N SER A 193 35.93 31.21 4.10
CA SER A 193 36.41 29.87 3.74
C SER A 193 36.45 29.65 2.22
N GLY A 194 37.19 28.62 1.79
CA GLY A 194 37.24 28.18 0.40
C GLY A 194 36.03 27.33 -0.04
N ASP A 195 34.89 27.45 0.65
CA ASP A 195 33.65 26.73 0.30
C ASP A 195 32.77 27.59 -0.61
N ARG A 196 31.93 26.96 -1.44
CA ARG A 196 30.94 27.68 -2.28
C ARG A 196 29.64 28.05 -1.53
N TYR A 197 29.53 27.74 -0.25
CA TYR A 197 28.40 28.14 0.59
C TYR A 197 28.82 28.34 2.04
N LEU A 198 28.11 29.23 2.73
CA LEU A 198 28.29 29.48 4.15
C LEU A 198 27.18 28.81 4.94
N LYS A 199 27.55 28.14 6.03
CA LYS A 199 26.58 27.51 6.94
C LYS A 199 26.18 28.50 8.03
N ILE A 200 24.93 28.93 8.01
CA ILE A 200 24.36 29.81 9.04
C ILE A 200 23.79 28.94 10.15
N ARG A 201 24.45 29.00 11.32
CA ARG A 201 24.00 28.27 12.50
C ARG A 201 23.00 29.11 13.30
N LYS A 202 21.93 28.49 13.82
CA LYS A 202 20.94 29.17 14.67
C LYS A 202 21.55 29.81 15.93
N ASP A 203 22.61 29.22 16.48
CA ASP A 203 23.30 29.72 17.68
C ASP A 203 24.31 30.84 17.39
N ALA A 204 24.51 31.21 16.12
CA ALA A 204 25.13 32.48 15.74
C ALA A 204 24.07 33.58 15.77
N ILE A 205 23.74 34.02 16.99
CA ILE A 205 22.55 34.83 17.32
C ILE A 205 22.43 36.07 16.41
N ASP A 206 23.51 36.79 16.13
CA ASP A 206 23.46 38.04 15.37
C ASP A 206 23.09 37.81 13.89
N ALA A 207 23.73 36.82 13.25
CA ALA A 207 23.44 36.45 11.88
C ALA A 207 22.02 35.87 11.74
N TYR A 208 21.62 34.98 12.63
CA TYR A 208 20.29 34.36 12.57
C TYR A 208 19.16 35.34 12.94
N ARG A 209 19.38 36.27 13.88
CA ARG A 209 18.41 37.33 14.19
C ARG A 209 18.24 38.28 13.01
N SER A 210 19.30 38.61 12.27
CA SER A 210 19.17 39.48 11.09
C SER A 210 18.23 38.86 10.03
N VAL A 211 18.34 37.55 9.80
CA VAL A 211 17.40 36.78 8.96
C VAL A 211 15.96 36.90 9.48
N GLN A 212 15.75 36.69 10.78
CA GLN A 212 14.40 36.74 11.37
C GLN A 212 13.77 38.13 11.37
N ILE A 213 14.58 39.19 11.46
CA ILE A 213 14.12 40.57 11.53
C ILE A 213 13.90 41.16 10.13
N LEU A 214 14.86 40.94 9.23
CA LEU A 214 14.89 41.59 7.92
C LEU A 214 14.10 40.82 6.85
N LEU A 215 13.88 39.52 7.03
CA LEU A 215 13.04 38.71 6.13
C LEU A 215 11.67 38.49 6.78
N SER A 216 10.74 39.43 6.57
CA SER A 216 9.41 39.44 7.19
C SER A 216 8.57 38.17 6.96
N ASN A 217 8.82 37.45 5.86
CA ASN A 217 8.14 36.20 5.53
C ASN A 217 8.94 34.93 5.88
N TYR A 218 10.04 35.06 6.63
CA TYR A 218 10.85 33.91 7.04
C TYR A 218 10.14 33.10 8.13
N VAL A 219 9.82 31.85 7.80
CA VAL A 219 9.29 30.85 8.72
C VAL A 219 10.45 30.05 9.28
N GLY A 220 10.65 30.08 10.60
CA GLY A 220 11.75 29.40 11.26
C GLY A 220 11.65 27.87 11.17
N LEU A 221 12.80 27.18 11.11
CA LEU A 221 12.90 25.70 11.03
C LEU A 221 12.22 24.94 12.17
N ASP A 222 11.94 25.63 13.28
CA ASP A 222 11.28 25.14 14.49
C ASP A 222 9.78 25.47 14.56
N GLN A 223 9.23 26.16 13.57
CA GLN A 223 7.81 26.49 13.50
C GLN A 223 7.02 25.34 12.84
N ALA A 224 5.81 25.07 13.34
CA ALA A 224 4.98 23.96 12.86
C ALA A 224 4.54 24.10 11.39
N ASN A 225 4.45 25.34 10.89
CA ASN A 225 4.10 25.67 9.50
C ASN A 225 5.34 25.85 8.60
N TYR A 226 6.54 25.47 9.07
CA TYR A 226 7.76 25.58 8.28
C TYR A 226 7.63 24.88 6.93
N LYS A 227 8.10 25.57 5.89
CA LYS A 227 8.33 25.01 4.55
C LYS A 227 9.74 25.35 4.11
N PRO A 228 10.34 24.57 3.19
CA PRO A 228 11.58 24.97 2.53
C PRO A 228 11.44 26.37 1.94
N GLN A 229 12.44 27.22 2.08
CA GLN A 229 12.37 28.61 1.62
C GLN A 229 13.68 29.04 0.94
N TYR A 230 13.54 29.95 -0.02
CA TYR A 230 14.63 30.51 -0.81
C TYR A 230 14.44 32.02 -0.84
N TYR A 231 15.47 32.77 -0.45
CA TYR A 231 15.44 34.24 -0.47
C TYR A 231 16.67 34.76 -1.19
N GLU A 232 16.48 35.66 -2.15
CA GLU A 232 17.55 36.52 -2.61
C GLU A 232 17.90 37.51 -1.49
N VAL A 233 19.17 37.58 -1.14
CA VAL A 233 19.65 38.33 0.02
C VAL A 233 20.91 39.12 -0.32
N THR A 234 21.13 40.18 0.46
CA THR A 234 22.45 40.79 0.59
C THR A 234 23.04 40.49 1.96
N PHE A 235 24.35 40.50 2.11
CA PHE A 235 25.02 40.20 3.39
C PHE A 235 26.35 40.94 3.58
N GLU A 236 26.75 41.05 4.85
CA GLU A 236 28.06 41.53 5.29
C GLU A 236 28.88 40.40 5.91
N VAL A 237 30.20 40.55 5.83
CA VAL A 237 31.18 39.61 6.41
C VAL A 237 31.74 40.18 7.71
N GLY A 238 31.83 39.34 8.73
CA GLY A 238 32.46 39.71 9.99
C GLY A 238 32.56 38.56 10.98
N ARG A 239 33.04 38.85 12.19
CA ARG A 239 33.15 37.83 13.24
C ARG A 239 31.76 37.47 13.76
N ILE A 240 31.44 36.17 13.75
CA ILE A 240 30.24 35.63 14.40
C ILE A 240 30.64 34.91 15.68
N ARG A 241 29.82 34.99 16.73
CA ARG A 241 30.05 34.24 17.98
C ARG A 241 29.09 33.06 18.04
N TYR A 242 29.61 31.86 18.27
CA TYR A 242 28.79 30.67 18.53
C TYR A 242 29.44 29.74 19.56
N ILE A 243 28.67 28.80 20.09
CA ILE A 243 29.14 27.80 21.07
C ILE A 243 29.25 26.43 20.38
N ASN A 244 30.43 25.81 20.41
CA ASN A 244 30.61 24.48 19.82
C ASN A 244 30.03 23.38 20.75
N LYS A 245 30.11 22.11 20.31
CA LYS A 245 29.60 20.98 21.11
C LYS A 245 30.35 20.78 22.43
N GLU A 246 31.59 21.24 22.52
CA GLU A 246 32.45 21.18 23.72
C GLU A 246 32.19 22.35 24.68
N LYS A 247 31.16 23.17 24.41
CA LYS A 247 30.79 24.39 25.15
C LYS A 247 31.84 25.50 25.07
N GLU A 248 32.72 25.45 24.07
CA GLU A 248 33.69 26.50 23.79
C GLU A 248 33.09 27.59 22.90
N THR A 249 33.38 28.85 23.23
CA THR A 249 33.07 29.97 22.34
C THR A 249 34.03 29.97 21.16
N LYS A 250 33.50 29.94 19.94
CA LYS A 250 34.24 30.12 18.69
C LYS A 250 33.83 31.43 18.04
N THR A 251 34.78 32.10 17.40
CA THR A 251 34.57 33.39 16.72
C THR A 251 35.11 33.41 15.28
N PRO A 252 34.64 32.54 14.37
CA PRO A 252 35.11 32.57 12.99
C PRO A 252 34.60 33.82 12.26
N ILE A 253 35.23 34.13 11.14
CA ILE A 253 34.71 35.09 10.17
C ILE A 253 33.69 34.37 9.28
N SER A 254 32.49 34.94 9.14
CA SER A 254 31.39 34.41 8.34
C SER A 254 30.40 35.55 8.01
N ALA A 255 29.28 35.23 7.37
CA ALA A 255 28.19 36.18 7.20
C ALA A 255 27.59 36.55 8.57
N ASN A 256 27.72 37.82 8.98
CA ASN A 256 27.27 38.30 10.29
C ASN A 256 25.98 39.13 10.24
N LYS A 257 25.62 39.67 9.08
CA LYS A 257 24.37 40.38 8.83
C LYS A 257 23.83 39.96 7.46
N ILE A 258 22.57 39.54 7.42
CA ILE A 258 21.89 39.06 6.20
C ILE A 258 20.54 39.78 6.11
N GLY A 259 20.29 40.43 4.98
CA GLY A 259 19.09 41.22 4.72
C GLY A 259 18.50 40.97 3.33
N THR A 260 17.44 41.68 3.02
CA THR A 260 16.84 41.72 1.68
C THR A 260 17.78 42.40 0.67
N THR A 261 17.43 42.35 -0.61
CA THR A 261 18.13 43.12 -1.65
C THR A 261 17.96 44.64 -1.48
N ALA A 262 16.94 45.10 -0.75
CA ALA A 262 16.70 46.52 -0.46
C ALA A 262 17.60 47.09 0.64
N ASP A 263 18.17 46.23 1.49
CA ASP A 263 19.05 46.64 2.60
C ASP A 263 20.45 47.10 2.13
N GLY A 264 20.79 46.89 0.86
CA GLY A 264 21.99 47.44 0.23
C GLY A 264 23.32 46.97 0.82
N LEU A 265 23.35 45.78 1.44
CA LEU A 265 24.59 45.22 2.01
C LEU A 265 25.57 44.82 0.88
N THR A 266 26.85 44.75 1.23
CA THR A 266 27.97 44.68 0.28
C THR A 266 27.90 43.48 -0.67
N HIS A 267 27.58 42.29 -0.16
CA HIS A 267 27.63 41.05 -0.95
C HIS A 267 26.25 40.51 -1.27
N LYS A 268 26.09 39.80 -2.40
CA LYS A 268 24.82 39.22 -2.85
C LYS A 268 24.85 37.69 -2.79
N GLY A 269 23.69 37.09 -2.57
CA GLY A 269 23.53 35.64 -2.60
C GLY A 269 22.09 35.18 -2.43
N THR A 270 21.93 33.90 -2.16
CA THR A 270 20.65 33.25 -1.90
C THR A 270 20.70 32.50 -0.57
N LEU A 271 19.76 32.83 0.31
CA LEU A 271 19.51 32.08 1.53
C LEU A 271 18.65 30.86 1.21
N VAL A 272 19.16 29.68 1.52
CA VAL A 272 18.52 28.37 1.31
C VAL A 272 18.19 27.76 2.67
N ALA A 273 16.94 27.90 3.07
CA ALA A 273 16.41 27.32 4.30
C ALA A 273 15.75 25.99 3.97
N THR A 274 16.55 24.92 3.95
CA THR A 274 16.15 23.56 3.56
C THR A 274 16.74 22.57 4.57
N GLY A 275 16.13 22.47 5.76
CA GLY A 275 16.62 21.64 6.87
C GLY A 275 15.69 20.46 7.20
N ASN A 276 16.21 19.47 7.95
CA ASN A 276 15.38 18.36 8.43
C ASN A 276 14.50 18.80 9.61
N MET A 277 13.19 18.66 9.40
CA MET A 277 12.12 19.24 10.21
C MET A 277 11.85 18.47 11.51
N LEU A 278 11.01 19.07 12.36
CA LEU A 278 10.32 18.47 13.52
C LEU A 278 9.56 17.17 13.20
N GLU A 279 9.31 16.83 11.93
CA GLU A 279 8.67 15.56 11.51
C GLU A 279 9.40 14.29 11.96
N THR A 280 10.68 14.38 12.32
CA THR A 280 11.48 13.21 12.75
C THR A 280 11.71 13.13 14.26
N SER A 281 11.29 14.14 15.01
CA SER A 281 11.25 14.13 16.47
C SER A 281 9.82 13.81 16.89
N ASP A 282 9.64 12.88 17.83
CA ASP A 282 8.49 13.02 18.72
C ASP A 282 8.53 14.48 19.23
N GLY A 283 7.42 15.21 19.24
CA GLY A 283 7.42 16.65 19.54
C GLY A 283 8.03 17.05 20.90
N SER A 284 8.59 16.10 21.66
CA SER A 284 9.32 16.23 22.90
C SER A 284 10.80 16.64 22.75
N LYS A 285 11.46 16.43 21.58
CA LYS A 285 12.90 16.71 21.42
C LYS A 285 13.20 17.76 20.34
N PRO A 286 13.92 18.86 20.65
CA PRO A 286 14.32 19.83 19.62
C PRO A 286 15.21 19.17 18.56
N SER A 287 14.88 19.38 17.27
CA SER A 287 15.71 18.88 16.17
C SER A 287 17.12 19.45 16.26
N PRO A 288 18.17 18.62 16.38
CA PRO A 288 19.54 19.10 16.51
C PRO A 288 20.12 19.66 15.19
N ARG A 289 19.33 19.69 14.10
CA ARG A 289 19.82 19.98 12.74
C ARG A 289 19.04 21.13 12.09
N MET A 290 19.30 22.35 12.56
CA MET A 290 18.71 23.58 12.03
C MET A 290 19.75 24.41 11.27
N ASN A 291 20.19 23.92 10.10
CA ASN A 291 21.14 24.67 9.28
C ASN A 291 20.40 25.42 8.18
N VAL A 292 20.69 26.70 8.04
CA VAL A 292 20.38 27.49 6.86
C VAL A 292 21.68 27.68 6.09
N TYR A 293 21.60 27.70 4.77
CA TYR A 293 22.77 27.85 3.92
C TYR A 293 22.69 29.18 3.19
N LEU A 294 23.81 29.90 3.09
CA LEU A 294 23.93 31.10 2.28
C LEU A 294 24.83 30.77 1.10
N VAL A 295 24.27 30.87 -0.11
CA VAL A 295 24.95 30.59 -1.37
C VAL A 295 25.32 31.93 -2.00
N PRO A 296 26.60 32.26 -2.23
CA PRO A 296 26.98 33.45 -2.97
C PRO A 296 26.43 33.46 -4.39
N GLU A 297 26.42 34.62 -5.03
CA GLU A 297 26.04 34.74 -6.44
C GLU A 297 26.81 33.78 -7.39
N ALA A 298 26.26 33.58 -8.58
CA ALA A 298 26.87 32.72 -9.59
C ALA A 298 28.29 33.20 -9.96
N SER A 299 29.19 32.24 -10.20
CA SER A 299 30.54 32.50 -10.72
C SER A 299 30.52 32.65 -12.24
N ASP A 300 31.65 33.09 -12.80
CA ASP A 300 31.91 33.13 -14.24
C ASP A 300 32.42 31.77 -14.79
N GLU A 301 32.43 30.73 -13.96
CA GLU A 301 32.85 29.40 -14.37
C GLU A 301 31.85 28.77 -15.36
N PRO A 302 32.31 27.91 -16.29
CA PRO A 302 31.43 27.22 -17.21
C PRO A 302 30.33 26.44 -16.48
N ARG A 303 29.12 26.49 -17.03
CA ARG A 303 28.00 25.68 -16.57
C ARG A 303 28.28 24.19 -16.77
N ILE A 304 27.88 23.37 -15.81
CA ILE A 304 28.09 21.92 -15.78
C ILE A 304 26.76 21.22 -16.05
N LYS A 305 26.71 20.31 -17.03
CA LYS A 305 25.48 19.59 -17.38
C LYS A 305 25.08 18.62 -16.27
N ILE A 306 23.79 18.57 -15.92
CA ILE A 306 23.22 17.48 -15.13
C ILE A 306 22.85 16.38 -16.11
N GLY A 307 23.33 15.16 -15.84
CA GLY A 307 23.07 14.04 -16.73
C GLY A 307 21.57 13.77 -16.86
N ASN A 308 21.09 13.62 -18.09
CA ASN A 308 19.65 13.43 -18.37
C ASN A 308 19.06 12.25 -17.58
N GLN A 309 19.83 11.17 -17.43
CA GLN A 309 19.40 10.01 -16.65
C GLN A 309 19.30 10.33 -15.14
N ALA A 310 20.18 11.17 -14.60
CA ALA A 310 20.11 11.59 -13.20
C ALA A 310 18.87 12.45 -12.93
N VAL A 311 18.48 13.31 -13.88
CA VAL A 311 17.22 14.07 -13.84
C VAL A 311 16.01 13.13 -13.82
N LEU A 312 15.96 12.18 -14.75
CA LEU A 312 14.88 11.18 -14.82
C LEU A 312 14.79 10.36 -13.53
N ASP A 313 15.94 9.95 -12.99
CA ASP A 313 15.99 9.15 -11.77
C ASP A 313 15.52 9.94 -10.55
N TYR A 314 15.93 11.21 -10.46
CA TYR A 314 15.51 12.13 -9.40
C TYR A 314 13.99 12.37 -9.42
N VAL A 315 13.43 12.70 -10.59
CA VAL A 315 11.99 12.96 -10.75
C VAL A 315 11.15 11.73 -10.38
N ALA A 316 11.59 10.55 -10.81
CA ALA A 316 10.92 9.30 -10.49
C ALA A 316 11.04 8.86 -9.01
N ALA A 317 11.92 9.51 -8.24
CA ALA A 317 12.16 9.24 -6.82
C ALA A 317 11.59 10.31 -5.86
N LEU A 318 10.86 11.30 -6.35
CA LEU A 318 10.31 12.39 -5.54
C LEU A 318 9.47 11.87 -4.36
N THR A 319 9.81 12.30 -3.15
CA THR A 319 8.99 12.07 -1.95
C THR A 319 7.78 13.01 -1.93
N PRO A 320 6.69 12.70 -1.19
CA PRO A 320 5.58 13.62 -0.99
C PRO A 320 6.03 15.04 -0.62
N PHE A 321 6.94 15.17 0.35
CA PHE A 321 7.58 16.45 0.72
C PHE A 321 8.24 17.21 -0.44
N GLN A 322 8.81 16.51 -1.41
CA GLN A 322 9.47 17.15 -2.55
C GLN A 322 8.49 17.50 -3.67
N LYS A 323 7.20 17.20 -3.51
CA LYS A 323 6.12 17.61 -4.41
C LYS A 323 5.33 18.79 -3.86
N GLU A 324 5.68 19.28 -2.67
CA GLU A 324 5.03 20.40 -2.00
C GLU A 324 5.79 21.71 -2.25
N THR A 325 5.06 22.82 -2.25
CA THR A 325 5.63 24.18 -2.35
C THR A 325 6.73 24.38 -1.30
N PRO A 326 7.91 24.92 -1.69
CA PRO A 326 8.22 25.64 -2.92
C PRO A 326 8.72 24.77 -4.09
N PHE A 327 8.70 23.44 -3.95
CA PHE A 327 9.11 22.53 -5.01
C PHE A 327 8.01 22.35 -6.06
N SER A 328 8.41 21.91 -7.25
CA SER A 328 7.47 21.50 -8.30
C SER A 328 6.87 20.13 -7.95
N PRO A 329 5.54 19.94 -8.04
CA PRO A 329 4.91 18.63 -7.87
C PRO A 329 5.43 17.55 -8.83
N THR A 330 5.91 17.97 -10.00
CA THR A 330 6.42 17.11 -11.07
C THR A 330 7.95 17.05 -11.12
N ASP A 331 8.63 18.17 -10.85
CA ASP A 331 10.08 18.32 -11.10
C ASP A 331 10.89 18.53 -9.81
N GLY A 332 10.22 18.57 -8.66
CA GLY A 332 10.83 18.76 -7.35
C GLY A 332 11.68 20.04 -7.26
N VAL A 333 12.98 19.86 -7.07
CA VAL A 333 13.92 20.98 -6.89
C VAL A 333 14.25 21.69 -8.19
N LEU A 334 13.97 21.10 -9.35
CA LEU A 334 14.37 21.61 -10.65
C LEU A 334 13.54 22.85 -11.01
N ARG A 335 14.20 24.02 -10.97
CA ARG A 335 13.62 25.32 -11.32
C ARG A 335 14.76 26.26 -11.69
N GLU A 336 14.63 26.98 -12.81
CA GLU A 336 15.62 27.96 -13.25
C GLU A 336 15.90 29.02 -12.16
N GLY A 337 17.17 29.39 -12.02
CA GLY A 337 17.67 30.33 -11.02
C GLY A 337 17.72 29.77 -9.58
N ARG A 338 17.30 28.52 -9.34
CA ARG A 338 17.33 27.95 -7.99
C ARG A 338 18.70 27.36 -7.64
N PRO A 339 19.24 27.62 -6.45
CA PRO A 339 20.44 26.92 -5.97
C PRO A 339 20.18 25.44 -5.72
N ILE A 340 21.10 24.58 -6.16
CA ILE A 340 21.14 23.17 -5.82
C ILE A 340 22.53 22.74 -5.38
N PHE A 341 22.58 21.73 -4.51
CA PHE A 341 23.80 21.08 -4.07
C PHE A 341 24.07 19.87 -4.94
N TYR A 342 25.33 19.63 -5.28
CA TYR A 342 25.73 18.54 -6.16
C TYR A 342 27.13 18.01 -5.83
N VAL A 343 27.40 16.76 -6.25
CA VAL A 343 28.76 16.23 -6.28
C VAL A 343 29.41 16.65 -7.60
N PRO A 344 30.53 17.40 -7.59
CA PRO A 344 31.23 17.77 -8.82
C PRO A 344 31.63 16.54 -9.65
N PRO A 345 31.60 16.62 -10.99
CA PRO A 345 32.08 15.55 -11.84
C PRO A 345 33.57 15.25 -11.61
N GLN A 346 33.96 13.97 -11.62
CA GLN A 346 35.35 13.56 -11.40
C GLN A 346 36.30 13.94 -12.54
N LYS A 347 35.78 14.23 -13.74
CA LYS A 347 36.56 14.57 -14.93
C LYS A 347 36.05 15.89 -15.52
N ALA A 348 36.95 16.70 -16.04
CA ALA A 348 36.60 17.89 -16.80
C ALA A 348 35.67 17.52 -17.97
N GLY A 349 34.58 18.26 -18.15
CA GLY A 349 33.53 17.95 -19.13
C GLY A 349 32.59 16.80 -18.76
N GLY A 350 32.71 16.24 -17.55
CA GLY A 350 31.77 15.24 -17.03
C GLY A 350 30.42 15.87 -16.62
N GLU A 351 29.42 15.00 -16.44
CA GLU A 351 28.07 15.39 -16.03
C GLU A 351 27.85 15.19 -14.51
N ILE A 352 26.97 16.01 -13.93
CA ILE A 352 26.50 15.83 -12.56
C ILE A 352 25.51 14.66 -12.52
N ILE A 353 25.79 13.67 -11.67
CA ILE A 353 24.94 12.47 -11.49
C ILE A 353 24.27 12.40 -10.10
N HIS A 354 24.67 13.28 -9.17
CA HIS A 354 24.19 13.33 -7.81
C HIS A 354 23.91 14.78 -7.40
N PHE A 355 22.66 15.09 -7.07
CA PHE A 355 22.25 16.43 -6.68
C PHE A 355 21.02 16.43 -5.76
N GLY A 356 20.77 17.56 -5.10
CA GLY A 356 19.55 17.81 -4.33
C GLY A 356 19.50 19.19 -3.65
N HIS A 357 18.45 19.43 -2.88
CA HIS A 357 18.20 20.72 -2.21
C HIS A 357 19.02 20.97 -0.95
N THR A 358 19.80 20.01 -0.45
CA THR A 358 20.62 20.16 0.77
C THR A 358 21.95 19.45 0.56
N PRO A 359 23.06 19.80 1.25
CA PRO A 359 24.32 19.06 1.13
C PRO A 359 24.24 17.58 1.49
N ASN A 360 23.20 17.17 2.25
CA ASN A 360 22.97 15.81 2.70
C ASN A 360 21.76 15.18 2.00
N PHE A 361 21.68 15.34 0.67
CA PHE A 361 20.57 14.84 -0.14
C PHE A 361 20.55 13.30 -0.22
N ARG A 362 19.44 12.73 -0.72
CA ARG A 362 19.35 11.28 -0.96
C ARG A 362 20.12 10.93 -2.23
N ILE A 363 20.88 9.85 -2.22
CA ILE A 363 21.61 9.35 -3.39
C ILE A 363 20.92 8.12 -3.99
N ALA A 364 21.04 7.94 -5.29
CA ALA A 364 20.51 6.79 -6.01
C ALA A 364 21.33 5.52 -5.73
N TYR A 365 20.68 4.36 -5.67
CA TYR A 365 21.38 3.10 -5.85
C TYR A 365 21.67 2.93 -7.35
N LEU A 366 22.88 3.24 -7.79
CA LEU A 366 23.24 3.16 -9.20
C LEU A 366 23.55 1.72 -9.64
N LYS A 367 23.14 1.38 -10.86
CA LYS A 367 23.59 0.21 -11.62
C LYS A 367 24.03 0.63 -13.01
N SER A 368 24.99 -0.10 -13.58
CA SER A 368 25.37 0.01 -14.98
C SER A 368 24.86 -1.23 -15.73
N GLU A 369 24.12 -1.02 -16.81
CA GLU A 369 23.69 -2.10 -17.72
C GLU A 369 23.74 -1.57 -19.16
N ASN A 370 24.46 -2.28 -20.05
CA ASN A 370 24.64 -1.92 -21.46
C ASN A 370 25.13 -0.46 -21.68
N GLY A 371 26.05 0.01 -20.82
CA GLY A 371 26.61 1.37 -20.90
C GLY A 371 25.72 2.46 -20.30
N LEU A 372 24.48 2.17 -19.93
CA LEU A 372 23.60 3.12 -19.23
C LEU A 372 23.78 2.99 -17.71
N VAL A 373 24.09 4.11 -17.05
CA VAL A 373 24.12 4.21 -15.58
C VAL A 373 22.82 4.84 -15.10
N ARG A 374 22.04 4.10 -14.30
CA ARG A 374 20.76 4.58 -13.75
C ARG A 374 20.49 4.04 -12.36
N ALA A 375 19.55 4.66 -11.66
CA ALA A 375 19.04 4.16 -10.39
C ALA A 375 18.32 2.81 -10.58
N THR A 376 18.49 1.91 -9.60
CA THR A 376 17.81 0.62 -9.54
C THR A 376 16.31 0.78 -9.28
N THR A 377 15.54 -0.22 -9.69
CA THR A 377 14.09 -0.34 -9.51
C THR A 377 13.75 -1.67 -8.81
N PRO A 378 12.56 -1.82 -8.21
CA PRO A 378 12.10 -3.14 -7.74
C PRO A 378 12.22 -4.22 -8.81
N GLN A 379 11.93 -3.88 -10.07
CA GLN A 379 11.97 -4.79 -11.19
C GLN A 379 13.38 -5.38 -11.41
N ASP A 380 14.44 -4.61 -11.14
CA ASP A 380 15.83 -5.09 -11.26
C ASP A 380 16.15 -6.27 -10.34
N PHE A 381 15.37 -6.49 -9.28
CA PHE A 381 15.56 -7.57 -8.30
C PHE A 381 14.66 -8.78 -8.52
N VAL A 382 13.95 -8.83 -9.65
CA VAL A 382 13.20 -10.00 -10.13
C VAL A 382 13.98 -10.61 -11.30
N PRO A 383 14.29 -11.90 -11.38
CA PRO A 383 14.98 -12.47 -12.55
C PRO A 383 14.25 -12.22 -13.88
N LYS A 384 14.98 -11.93 -14.97
CA LYS A 384 14.38 -11.64 -16.30
C LYS A 384 13.45 -12.77 -16.79
N LYS A 385 13.81 -14.03 -16.52
CA LYS A 385 12.99 -15.20 -16.88
C LYS A 385 11.60 -15.22 -16.23
N LEU A 386 11.44 -14.60 -15.06
CA LEU A 386 10.16 -14.52 -14.34
C LEU A 386 9.30 -13.32 -14.77
N ARG A 387 9.77 -12.59 -15.79
CA ARG A 387 9.15 -11.37 -16.33
C ARG A 387 9.10 -11.41 -17.86
N ASN A 388 9.23 -12.59 -18.45
CA ASN A 388 9.28 -12.74 -19.89
C ASN A 388 7.89 -12.53 -20.50
N GLU A 389 7.67 -11.37 -21.09
CA GLU A 389 6.41 -11.01 -21.76
C GLU A 389 6.10 -11.86 -23.00
N ASP A 390 7.05 -12.63 -23.55
CA ASP A 390 6.80 -13.55 -24.65
C ASP A 390 6.18 -14.89 -24.20
N LEU A 391 6.26 -15.20 -22.91
CA LEU A 391 5.78 -16.47 -22.36
C LEU A 391 4.37 -16.28 -21.82
N LEU A 392 3.39 -17.04 -22.31
CA LEU A 392 2.06 -17.11 -21.71
C LEU A 392 2.10 -18.02 -20.48
N ASP A 393 1.65 -17.53 -19.33
CA ASP A 393 1.47 -18.35 -18.11
C ASP A 393 -0.02 -18.54 -17.78
N PHE A 394 -0.29 -19.42 -16.82
CA PHE A 394 -1.65 -19.75 -16.37
C PHE A 394 -2.44 -18.50 -15.91
N THR A 395 -1.80 -17.60 -15.17
CA THR A 395 -2.49 -16.41 -14.64
C THR A 395 -2.91 -15.48 -15.76
N GLU A 396 -2.05 -15.23 -16.73
CA GLU A 396 -2.37 -14.43 -17.91
C GLU A 396 -3.42 -15.10 -18.80
N ALA A 397 -3.30 -16.40 -19.00
CA ALA A 397 -4.24 -17.19 -19.78
C ALA A 397 -5.67 -17.09 -19.26
N ILE A 398 -5.86 -17.07 -17.94
CA ILE A 398 -7.18 -17.13 -17.31
C ILE A 398 -7.70 -15.74 -16.95
N PHE A 399 -6.86 -14.89 -16.36
CA PHE A 399 -7.28 -13.58 -15.85
C PHE A 399 -7.03 -12.43 -16.84
N GLY A 400 -6.45 -12.73 -18.00
CA GLY A 400 -6.14 -11.76 -19.04
C GLY A 400 -4.83 -11.00 -18.81
N PHE A 401 -4.36 -10.33 -19.87
CA PHE A 401 -3.13 -9.55 -19.86
C PHE A 401 -3.13 -8.43 -20.91
N ILE A 402 -2.27 -7.44 -20.69
CA ILE A 402 -1.89 -6.42 -21.68
C ILE A 402 -0.38 -6.30 -21.64
N ARG A 403 0.29 -6.54 -22.77
CA ARG A 403 1.75 -6.42 -22.92
C ARG A 403 2.16 -4.96 -22.88
N SER A 404 3.37 -4.67 -22.41
CA SER A 404 3.88 -3.30 -22.31
C SER A 404 3.97 -2.63 -23.68
N GLY A 405 3.81 -1.30 -23.73
CA GLY A 405 3.90 -0.54 -24.98
C GLY A 405 5.24 -0.75 -25.69
N ALA A 406 6.33 -0.77 -24.92
CA ALA A 406 7.68 -1.04 -25.43
C ALA A 406 7.80 -2.45 -26.05
N HIS A 407 7.23 -3.47 -25.41
CA HIS A 407 7.25 -4.84 -25.93
C HIS A 407 6.43 -4.97 -27.22
N ARG A 408 5.22 -4.39 -27.25
CA ARG A 408 4.37 -4.36 -28.45
C ARG A 408 5.08 -3.70 -29.63
N GLN A 409 5.71 -2.55 -29.41
CA GLN A 409 6.46 -1.83 -30.44
C GLN A 409 7.64 -2.67 -30.96
N LYS A 410 8.40 -3.30 -30.05
CA LYS A 410 9.52 -4.19 -30.40
C LYS A 410 9.07 -5.37 -31.28
N LYS A 411 7.87 -5.90 -31.05
CA LYS A 411 7.31 -7.02 -31.82
C LYS A 411 6.53 -6.60 -33.07
N GLY A 412 6.32 -5.30 -33.27
CA GLY A 412 5.50 -4.80 -34.39
C GLY A 412 4.01 -5.18 -34.28
N TRP A 413 3.51 -5.46 -33.06
CA TRP A 413 2.12 -5.82 -32.86
C TRP A 413 1.21 -4.58 -32.93
N LYS A 414 0.14 -4.70 -33.73
CA LYS A 414 -0.85 -3.65 -33.91
C LYS A 414 -1.97 -3.77 -32.87
N GLN A 415 -2.78 -2.73 -32.74
CA GLN A 415 -4.02 -2.79 -31.96
C GLN A 415 -4.90 -3.95 -32.46
N GLY A 416 -5.45 -4.73 -31.54
CA GLY A 416 -6.25 -5.92 -31.85
C GLY A 416 -5.45 -7.23 -31.99
N ASP A 417 -4.11 -7.19 -31.95
CA ASP A 417 -3.30 -8.42 -31.90
C ASP A 417 -3.48 -9.14 -30.55
N LYS A 418 -4.02 -10.37 -30.58
CA LYS A 418 -4.30 -11.15 -29.37
C LYS A 418 -3.04 -11.54 -28.59
N ARG A 419 -1.86 -11.49 -29.22
CA ARG A 419 -0.57 -11.67 -28.55
C ARG A 419 -0.18 -10.44 -27.72
N ALA A 420 -0.71 -9.27 -28.08
CA ALA A 420 -0.48 -8.01 -27.38
C ALA A 420 -1.42 -7.80 -26.18
N ALA A 421 -2.66 -8.31 -26.26
CA ALA A 421 -3.62 -8.28 -25.17
C ALA A 421 -4.67 -9.38 -25.32
N PHE A 422 -5.09 -9.96 -24.19
CA PHE A 422 -6.14 -10.98 -24.16
C PHE A 422 -7.06 -10.74 -22.96
N SER A 423 -8.37 -10.83 -23.17
CA SER A 423 -9.37 -10.62 -22.12
C SER A 423 -9.41 -11.79 -21.12
N SER A 424 -9.85 -11.50 -19.90
CA SER A 424 -10.10 -12.50 -18.87
C SER A 424 -11.13 -13.52 -19.34
N ARG A 425 -10.90 -14.79 -19.04
CA ARG A 425 -11.86 -15.91 -19.21
C ARG A 425 -12.61 -16.24 -17.92
N VAL A 426 -12.38 -15.46 -16.85
CA VAL A 426 -13.11 -15.57 -15.58
C VAL A 426 -13.73 -14.25 -15.16
N SER A 427 -14.87 -14.32 -14.49
CA SER A 427 -15.55 -13.19 -13.86
C SER A 427 -16.13 -13.57 -12.50
N PHE A 428 -16.32 -12.58 -11.63
CA PHE A 428 -16.75 -12.76 -10.24
C PHE A 428 -17.96 -11.89 -9.98
N THR A 429 -19.02 -12.46 -9.45
CA THR A 429 -20.09 -11.65 -8.85
C THR A 429 -19.60 -11.08 -7.52
N ASP A 430 -20.27 -10.05 -7.04
CA ASP A 430 -20.09 -9.65 -5.65
C ASP A 430 -20.67 -10.72 -4.71
N ALA A 431 -20.02 -10.91 -3.56
CA ALA A 431 -20.53 -11.80 -2.54
C ALA A 431 -21.63 -11.11 -1.74
N ARG A 432 -22.80 -11.75 -1.68
CA ARG A 432 -23.97 -11.25 -0.94
C ARG A 432 -24.10 -11.99 0.38
N LEU A 433 -24.38 -11.25 1.46
CA LEU A 433 -24.62 -11.84 2.78
C LEU A 433 -25.82 -12.79 2.73
N LEU A 434 -25.64 -14.02 3.19
CA LEU A 434 -26.71 -15.01 3.31
C LEU A 434 -27.44 -14.86 4.63
N GLY A 435 -28.77 -14.87 4.55
CA GLY A 435 -29.64 -14.75 5.72
C GLY A 435 -29.61 -13.34 6.33
N ARG A 436 -30.52 -13.12 7.29
CA ARG A 436 -30.55 -11.88 8.07
C ARG A 436 -30.04 -12.12 9.46
N GLN A 437 -29.17 -11.23 9.90
CA GLN A 437 -28.61 -11.27 11.24
C GLN A 437 -28.85 -9.95 11.95
N SER A 438 -29.25 -10.02 13.21
CA SER A 438 -29.55 -8.86 14.06
C SER A 438 -28.32 -7.99 14.32
N ARG A 439 -27.11 -8.57 14.27
CA ARG A 439 -25.84 -7.86 14.45
C ARG A 439 -24.81 -8.38 13.46
N ILE A 440 -24.39 -7.52 12.53
CA ILE A 440 -23.36 -7.84 11.52
C ILE A 440 -22.01 -7.15 11.77
N PHE A 441 -22.00 -6.10 12.58
CA PHE A 441 -20.78 -5.34 12.86
C PHE A 441 -20.07 -5.87 14.10
N PHE A 442 -18.75 -5.82 14.07
CA PHE A 442 -17.86 -6.24 15.15
C PHE A 442 -17.93 -5.30 16.36
N ILE A 443 -18.16 -4.00 16.12
CA ILE A 443 -18.32 -2.97 17.16
C ILE A 443 -19.59 -3.21 17.99
N GLN A 444 -19.62 -2.69 19.22
CA GLN A 444 -20.77 -2.83 20.12
C GLN A 444 -21.82 -1.76 19.85
N GLU A 445 -23.04 -2.00 20.34
CA GLU A 445 -24.15 -1.05 20.24
C GLU A 445 -23.80 0.24 21.02
N GLY A 446 -23.73 1.38 20.33
CA GLY A 446 -23.29 2.67 20.87
C GLY A 446 -21.90 3.14 20.38
N ASP A 447 -21.07 2.25 19.84
CA ASP A 447 -19.85 2.63 19.13
C ASP A 447 -20.18 3.00 17.68
N ASN A 448 -19.79 4.20 17.23
CA ASN A 448 -20.01 4.60 15.82
C ASN A 448 -18.97 4.01 14.86
N THR A 449 -17.71 3.90 15.28
CA THR A 449 -16.59 3.39 14.46
C THR A 449 -15.49 2.77 15.34
N LEU A 450 -14.70 1.85 14.77
CA LEU A 450 -13.42 1.39 15.30
C LEU A 450 -12.29 2.21 14.69
N ILE A 451 -11.39 2.71 15.54
CA ILE A 451 -10.13 3.31 15.12
C ILE A 451 -9.03 2.27 15.33
N PRO A 452 -8.53 1.63 14.26
CA PRO A 452 -7.47 0.65 14.40
C PRO A 452 -6.11 1.30 14.67
N ARG A 453 -5.17 0.49 15.18
CA ARG A 453 -3.73 0.79 15.15
C ARG A 453 -3.28 1.17 13.75
N ILE A 454 -2.19 1.94 13.67
CA ILE A 454 -1.63 2.44 12.41
C ILE A 454 -1.33 1.27 11.46
N LEU A 455 -1.94 1.31 10.27
CA LEU A 455 -1.69 0.38 9.17
C LEU A 455 -0.47 0.83 8.35
N ALA A 456 0.71 0.79 8.97
CA ALA A 456 1.96 1.21 8.31
C ALA A 456 2.54 0.14 7.38
N THR A 457 3.51 0.49 6.56
CA THR A 457 4.35 -0.50 5.86
C THR A 457 5.80 -0.03 5.94
N PRO A 458 6.77 -0.93 6.23
CA PRO A 458 8.18 -0.56 6.24
C PRO A 458 8.58 0.09 4.92
N LYS A 459 9.27 1.23 5.01
CA LYS A 459 9.76 1.97 3.83
C LYS A 459 10.71 1.07 3.01
N PRO A 460 10.88 1.32 1.70
CA PRO A 460 11.81 0.55 0.88
C PRO A 460 13.22 0.45 1.48
N THR A 461 13.67 1.48 2.20
CA THR A 461 14.95 1.50 2.93
C THR A 461 15.10 0.38 3.96
N SER A 462 14.02 -0.31 4.35
CA SER A 462 14.04 -1.56 5.12
C SER A 462 14.29 -2.76 4.21
N PHE A 463 15.33 -2.67 3.36
CA PHE A 463 15.66 -3.66 2.34
C PHE A 463 15.84 -5.07 2.92
N GLN A 464 16.25 -5.19 4.18
CA GLN A 464 16.50 -6.48 4.85
C GLN A 464 15.24 -7.34 5.02
N LEU A 465 14.06 -6.72 4.95
CA LEU A 465 12.77 -7.42 5.01
C LEU A 465 12.28 -7.87 3.63
N TYR A 466 12.70 -7.18 2.57
CA TYR A 466 12.16 -7.30 1.21
C TYR A 466 13.11 -8.03 0.25
N LEU A 467 14.41 -8.04 0.55
CA LEU A 467 15.44 -8.71 -0.23
C LEU A 467 15.90 -9.99 0.47
N VAL A 468 16.23 -11.00 -0.33
CA VAL A 468 16.87 -12.24 0.13
C VAL A 468 18.23 -11.91 0.74
N GLN A 469 18.37 -12.13 2.04
CA GLN A 469 19.63 -12.00 2.77
C GLN A 469 20.38 -13.33 2.78
N SER A 470 21.65 -13.33 2.38
CA SER A 470 22.55 -14.49 2.41
C SER A 470 23.45 -14.53 3.65
N ASP A 471 23.44 -13.46 4.45
CA ASP A 471 24.24 -13.25 5.65
C ASP A 471 23.36 -12.60 6.71
N GLU A 472 23.67 -12.84 7.98
CA GLU A 472 22.97 -12.26 9.13
C GLU A 472 23.74 -11.10 9.78
N GLN A 473 25.05 -11.00 9.49
CA GLN A 473 25.91 -9.92 9.95
C GLN A 473 25.47 -8.60 9.31
N LYS A 474 25.28 -7.59 10.17
CA LYS A 474 24.64 -6.32 9.80
C LYS A 474 25.34 -5.60 8.65
N ASP A 475 26.67 -5.62 8.64
CA ASP A 475 27.51 -4.92 7.65
C ASP A 475 27.48 -5.60 6.27
N ASN A 476 27.13 -6.89 6.25
CA ASN A 476 27.12 -7.72 5.04
C ASN A 476 25.73 -7.81 4.40
N LEU A 477 24.71 -7.15 4.96
CA LEU A 477 23.35 -7.23 4.44
C LEU A 477 23.24 -6.67 3.03
N ARG A 478 22.46 -7.37 2.20
CA ARG A 478 22.21 -7.02 0.81
C ARG A 478 21.13 -5.95 0.72
N HIS A 479 21.43 -4.86 0.00
CA HIS A 479 20.54 -3.71 -0.23
C HIS A 479 20.33 -3.49 -1.74
N TYR A 480 19.59 -2.46 -2.15
CA TYR A 480 19.27 -2.22 -3.57
C TYR A 480 20.45 -1.73 -4.43
N GLY A 481 21.67 -1.67 -3.89
CA GLY A 481 22.91 -1.51 -4.63
C GLY A 481 23.68 -2.82 -4.81
N SER A 482 23.22 -3.90 -4.17
CA SER A 482 23.80 -5.24 -4.33
C SER A 482 23.43 -5.84 -5.69
N SER A 483 24.34 -6.64 -6.25
CA SER A 483 24.11 -7.35 -7.51
C SER A 483 22.94 -8.33 -7.42
N ILE A 484 22.14 -8.44 -8.48
CA ILE A 484 21.04 -9.42 -8.60
C ILE A 484 21.54 -10.87 -8.49
N LYS A 485 22.82 -11.13 -8.79
CA LYS A 485 23.43 -12.45 -8.58
C LYS A 485 23.46 -12.85 -7.10
N ASN A 486 23.49 -11.85 -6.20
CA ASN A 486 23.64 -12.03 -4.77
C ASN A 486 22.31 -11.88 -4.01
N THR A 487 21.31 -11.20 -4.60
CA THR A 487 20.02 -10.99 -3.93
C THR A 487 18.88 -10.75 -4.94
N THR A 488 17.67 -11.13 -4.55
CA THR A 488 16.41 -10.86 -5.27
C THR A 488 15.35 -10.41 -4.27
N ILE A 489 14.20 -9.95 -4.75
CA ILE A 489 13.04 -9.78 -3.86
C ILE A 489 12.64 -11.13 -3.23
N ARG A 490 12.07 -11.10 -2.02
CA ARG A 490 11.72 -12.32 -1.26
C ARG A 490 10.55 -13.12 -1.86
N GLY A 491 9.62 -12.47 -2.56
CA GLY A 491 8.49 -13.16 -3.20
C GLY A 491 7.16 -12.44 -3.07
N HIS A 492 6.07 -13.22 -3.05
CA HIS A 492 4.71 -12.71 -2.86
C HIS A 492 4.44 -12.49 -1.37
N LYS A 493 4.12 -11.25 -1.00
CA LYS A 493 3.81 -10.87 0.37
C LYS A 493 2.40 -11.35 0.76
N LEU A 494 2.30 -12.22 1.76
CA LEU A 494 1.03 -12.67 2.36
C LEU A 494 1.01 -12.38 3.86
N TYR A 495 -0.19 -12.25 4.44
CA TYR A 495 -0.39 -11.89 5.84
C TYR A 495 -0.76 -13.10 6.68
N TRP A 496 -0.26 -13.16 7.92
CA TRP A 496 -0.55 -14.24 8.86
C TRP A 496 -2.01 -14.22 9.33
N HIS A 497 -2.57 -15.41 9.58
CA HIS A 497 -3.79 -15.58 10.37
C HIS A 497 -3.45 -15.51 11.87
N ARG A 498 -4.21 -14.75 12.65
CA ARG A 498 -3.94 -14.45 14.06
C ARG A 498 -5.03 -14.91 15.04
N GLY A 499 -5.86 -15.85 14.59
CA GLY A 499 -6.99 -16.36 15.38
C GLY A 499 -8.04 -15.29 15.69
N GLN A 500 -8.68 -15.44 16.85
CA GLN A 500 -9.84 -14.64 17.27
C GLN A 500 -9.43 -13.25 17.75
N MET A 501 -9.78 -12.20 17.01
CA MET A 501 -9.39 -10.82 17.35
C MET A 501 -10.42 -10.15 18.25
N THR A 502 -9.96 -9.50 19.33
CA THR A 502 -10.78 -8.63 20.20
C THR A 502 -10.60 -7.16 19.85
N LYS A 503 -11.49 -6.29 20.34
CA LYS A 503 -11.41 -4.82 20.17
C LYS A 503 -10.06 -4.28 20.69
N GLY A 504 -9.62 -4.72 21.87
CA GLY A 504 -8.34 -4.32 22.46
C GLY A 504 -7.10 -4.74 21.67
N ASN A 505 -7.18 -5.83 20.89
CA ASN A 505 -6.08 -6.21 20.01
C ASN A 505 -5.93 -5.26 18.80
N LEU A 506 -7.02 -4.58 18.42
CA LEU A 506 -7.10 -3.79 17.19
C LEU A 506 -6.93 -2.28 17.44
N GLU A 507 -7.33 -1.80 18.61
CA GLU A 507 -7.24 -0.38 18.98
C GLU A 507 -5.83 0.05 19.36
N PRO A 508 -5.49 1.34 19.14
CA PRO A 508 -4.23 1.90 19.60
C PRO A 508 -4.18 1.98 21.13
N THR A 509 -2.98 1.88 21.68
CA THR A 509 -2.70 2.12 23.09
C THR A 509 -2.00 3.47 23.27
N GLU A 510 -1.90 3.97 24.50
CA GLU A 510 -1.19 5.23 24.81
C GLU A 510 0.27 5.25 24.35
N LYS A 511 0.86 4.07 24.11
CA LYS A 511 2.23 3.91 23.63
C LYS A 511 2.36 4.00 22.11
N ASP A 512 1.24 3.97 21.37
CA ASP A 512 1.28 4.06 19.91
C ASP A 512 1.62 5.50 19.45
N PRO A 513 2.32 5.67 18.32
CA PRO A 513 2.67 7.00 17.81
C PRO A 513 1.45 7.87 17.55
N GLY A 514 1.57 9.17 17.82
CA GLY A 514 0.52 10.15 17.51
C GLY A 514 -0.71 10.06 18.41
N MET A 515 -0.54 9.62 19.65
CA MET A 515 -1.57 9.64 20.71
C MET A 515 -1.47 10.91 21.57
N GLU A 516 -2.61 11.37 22.09
CA GLU A 516 -2.79 12.53 22.96
C GLU A 516 -4.01 12.30 23.86
N ASN A 517 -3.85 12.40 25.18
CA ASN A 517 -4.92 12.16 26.17
C ASN A 517 -5.70 10.84 25.94
N GLY A 518 -4.98 9.75 25.63
CA GLY A 518 -5.59 8.43 25.40
C GLY A 518 -6.25 8.25 24.02
N HIS A 519 -6.20 9.26 23.14
CA HIS A 519 -6.80 9.19 21.80
C HIS A 519 -5.81 9.57 20.69
N PRO A 520 -6.00 9.08 19.46
CA PRO A 520 -5.25 9.58 18.32
C PRO A 520 -5.42 11.09 18.15
N LYS A 521 -4.31 11.78 17.88
CA LYS A 521 -4.32 13.21 17.52
C LYS A 521 -5.33 13.46 16.42
N VAL A 522 -6.13 14.52 16.61
CA VAL A 522 -7.24 14.86 15.72
C VAL A 522 -6.78 15.03 14.28
N ASN A 523 -5.63 15.67 14.06
CA ASN A 523 -5.03 15.95 12.77
C ASN A 523 -4.04 14.86 12.28
N SER A 524 -4.04 13.67 12.89
CA SER A 524 -3.11 12.61 12.49
C SER A 524 -3.35 12.11 11.08
N THR A 525 -2.31 12.09 10.25
CA THR A 525 -2.38 11.59 8.88
C THR A 525 -2.26 10.07 8.76
N GLN A 526 -1.99 9.37 9.88
CA GLN A 526 -1.70 7.93 9.91
C GLN A 526 -2.86 7.07 10.43
N TYR A 527 -3.79 7.67 11.16
CA TYR A 527 -4.98 6.98 11.67
C TYR A 527 -6.14 7.02 10.67
N THR A 528 -7.01 6.03 10.77
CA THR A 528 -8.23 5.88 9.97
C THR A 528 -9.36 5.41 10.87
N GLN A 529 -10.55 5.23 10.31
CA GLN A 529 -11.74 4.74 11.01
C GLN A 529 -12.43 3.67 10.15
N THR A 530 -13.10 2.73 10.80
CA THR A 530 -13.66 1.54 10.16
C THR A 530 -14.93 1.06 10.88
N LYS A 531 -15.87 0.48 10.15
CA LYS A 531 -16.99 -0.32 10.66
C LYS A 531 -16.78 -1.76 10.18
N PRO A 532 -15.90 -2.54 10.83
CA PRO A 532 -15.63 -3.91 10.42
C PRO A 532 -16.84 -4.82 10.68
N LEU A 533 -17.06 -5.76 9.77
CA LEU A 533 -17.97 -6.87 10.00
C LEU A 533 -17.40 -7.83 11.04
N ARG A 534 -18.26 -8.50 11.82
CA ARG A 534 -17.84 -9.56 12.74
C ARG A 534 -17.43 -10.85 12.02
N SER A 535 -16.88 -11.81 12.77
CA SER A 535 -16.74 -13.19 12.31
C SER A 535 -18.11 -13.87 12.20
N ASP A 536 -18.12 -15.01 11.53
CA ASP A 536 -19.27 -15.93 11.41
C ASP A 536 -20.40 -15.37 10.55
N LEU A 537 -20.04 -14.53 9.57
CA LEU A 537 -20.95 -14.08 8.52
C LEU A 537 -20.67 -14.87 7.24
N THR A 538 -21.71 -15.48 6.67
CA THR A 538 -21.60 -16.25 5.43
C THR A 538 -22.11 -15.44 4.25
N PHE A 539 -21.32 -15.38 3.19
CA PHE A 539 -21.62 -14.75 1.92
C PHE A 539 -21.64 -15.79 0.81
N GLU A 540 -22.31 -15.48 -0.29
CA GLU A 540 -22.35 -16.33 -1.47
C GLU A 540 -21.99 -15.52 -2.73
N PHE A 541 -21.17 -16.11 -3.59
CA PHE A 541 -20.81 -15.53 -4.89
C PHE A 541 -20.65 -16.61 -5.96
N LYS A 542 -20.68 -16.19 -7.22
CA LYS A 542 -20.39 -17.03 -8.38
C LYS A 542 -19.08 -16.62 -9.05
N LEU A 543 -18.26 -17.60 -9.39
CA LEU A 543 -17.10 -17.47 -10.28
C LEU A 543 -17.48 -18.10 -11.61
N TYR A 544 -17.73 -17.29 -12.64
CA TYR A 544 -17.96 -17.78 -14.00
C TYR A 544 -16.64 -17.97 -14.73
N PHE A 545 -16.55 -19.03 -15.51
CA PHE A 545 -15.40 -19.33 -16.36
C PHE A 545 -15.85 -19.75 -17.76
N SER A 546 -14.98 -19.52 -18.74
CA SER A 546 -15.25 -19.88 -20.14
C SER A 546 -14.02 -20.47 -20.80
N ASN A 547 -14.24 -21.53 -21.58
CA ASN A 547 -13.19 -22.22 -22.35
C ASN A 547 -11.95 -22.63 -21.56
N LEU A 548 -12.09 -23.08 -20.31
CA LEU A 548 -10.95 -23.58 -19.56
C LEU A 548 -10.61 -25.02 -19.95
N SER A 549 -9.32 -25.36 -19.98
CA SER A 549 -8.90 -26.77 -19.98
C SER A 549 -9.19 -27.42 -18.62
N GLU A 550 -9.14 -28.75 -18.56
CA GLU A 550 -9.33 -29.46 -17.28
C GLU A 550 -8.25 -29.10 -16.25
N ILE A 551 -7.02 -28.83 -16.71
CA ILE A 551 -5.89 -28.43 -15.87
C ILE A 551 -6.10 -27.01 -15.34
N GLU A 552 -6.57 -26.09 -16.18
CA GLU A 552 -6.89 -24.72 -15.79
C GLU A 552 -8.04 -24.66 -14.78
N LEU A 553 -9.09 -25.46 -15.02
CA LEU A 553 -10.21 -25.61 -14.08
C LEU A 553 -9.73 -26.23 -12.76
N GLY A 554 -8.82 -27.20 -12.81
CA GLY A 554 -8.15 -27.79 -11.66
C GLY A 554 -7.35 -26.80 -10.84
N ALA A 555 -6.66 -25.87 -11.49
CA ALA A 555 -5.93 -24.80 -10.80
C ALA A 555 -6.89 -23.84 -10.06
N LEU A 556 -8.05 -23.52 -10.64
CA LEU A 556 -9.10 -22.74 -9.96
C LEU A 556 -9.72 -23.52 -8.80
N ALA A 557 -10.06 -24.78 -9.02
CA ALA A 557 -10.57 -25.67 -7.98
C ALA A 557 -9.59 -25.76 -6.79
N TRP A 558 -8.29 -25.81 -7.04
CA TRP A 558 -7.26 -25.84 -6.00
C TRP A 558 -7.28 -24.59 -5.12
N VAL A 559 -7.35 -23.39 -5.71
CA VAL A 559 -7.35 -22.14 -4.93
C VAL A 559 -8.69 -21.83 -4.27
N LEU A 560 -9.79 -22.43 -4.74
CA LEU A 560 -11.10 -22.33 -4.09
C LEU A 560 -11.21 -23.32 -2.92
N SER A 561 -10.75 -24.56 -3.10
CA SER A 561 -10.83 -25.66 -2.12
C SER A 561 -9.46 -25.89 -1.48
N LEU A 562 -9.10 -25.02 -0.54
CA LEU A 562 -7.87 -25.16 0.26
C LEU A 562 -7.96 -26.38 1.19
N PRO A 563 -6.82 -26.93 1.67
CA PRO A 563 -6.85 -27.99 2.68
C PRO A 563 -7.54 -27.55 3.98
N GLU A 564 -7.96 -28.51 4.79
CA GLU A 564 -8.52 -28.24 6.12
C GLU A 564 -7.61 -27.31 6.93
N ASN A 565 -8.22 -26.47 7.77
CA ASN A 565 -7.53 -25.47 8.60
C ASN A 565 -6.78 -24.37 7.84
N HIS A 566 -7.01 -24.21 6.53
CA HIS A 566 -6.46 -23.10 5.76
C HIS A 566 -7.56 -22.11 5.39
N ALA A 567 -7.21 -20.83 5.36
CA ALA A 567 -8.13 -19.75 5.02
C ALA A 567 -7.47 -18.76 4.05
N HIS A 568 -8.29 -17.91 3.45
CA HIS A 568 -7.83 -16.81 2.62
C HIS A 568 -7.79 -15.50 3.42
N LYS A 569 -7.09 -14.50 2.88
CA LYS A 569 -7.01 -13.14 3.44
C LYS A 569 -7.57 -12.10 2.50
N ILE A 570 -8.57 -11.33 2.94
CA ILE A 570 -9.22 -10.25 2.19
C ILE A 570 -9.29 -8.93 3.00
N GLY A 571 -9.55 -7.81 2.33
CA GLY A 571 -9.77 -6.53 2.98
C GLY A 571 -8.52 -5.74 3.40
N MET A 572 -8.74 -4.61 4.06
CA MET A 572 -7.71 -3.60 4.34
C MET A 572 -7.00 -3.82 5.68
N GLY A 573 -7.64 -4.51 6.63
CA GLY A 573 -7.10 -4.75 7.98
C GLY A 573 -6.18 -5.97 8.12
N LYS A 574 -5.75 -6.60 7.01
CA LYS A 574 -4.90 -7.81 7.02
C LYS A 574 -3.71 -7.72 7.97
N PRO A 575 -2.99 -6.58 8.05
CA PRO A 575 -1.83 -6.49 8.94
C PRO A 575 -2.14 -6.55 10.44
N LEU A 576 -3.40 -6.29 10.82
CA LEU A 576 -3.87 -6.40 12.20
C LEU A 576 -4.48 -7.77 12.50
N GLY A 577 -4.49 -8.70 11.54
CA GLY A 577 -5.11 -10.01 11.68
C GLY A 577 -6.54 -10.09 11.20
N MET A 578 -7.15 -8.98 10.75
CA MET A 578 -8.49 -8.96 10.15
C MET A 578 -8.55 -9.69 8.80
N GLY A 579 -9.76 -10.03 8.36
CA GLY A 579 -10.04 -10.48 7.00
C GLY A 579 -9.65 -11.92 6.68
N SER A 580 -9.49 -12.80 7.69
CA SER A 580 -9.51 -14.25 7.49
C SER A 580 -10.90 -14.67 6.99
N VAL A 581 -10.95 -15.43 5.91
CA VAL A 581 -12.20 -15.97 5.35
C VAL A 581 -12.02 -17.42 4.92
N LEU A 582 -13.03 -18.26 5.13
CA LEU A 582 -13.05 -19.65 4.72
C LEU A 582 -13.98 -19.80 3.53
N LEU A 583 -13.50 -20.41 2.44
CA LEU A 583 -14.34 -20.83 1.32
C LEU A 583 -14.82 -22.26 1.54
N HIS A 584 -16.10 -22.52 1.32
CA HIS A 584 -16.72 -23.82 1.50
C HIS A 584 -17.96 -23.95 0.60
N ASN A 585 -18.59 -25.12 0.59
CA ASN A 585 -19.75 -25.45 -0.26
C ASN A 585 -19.49 -25.03 -1.71
N ILE A 586 -18.41 -25.56 -2.29
CA ILE A 586 -17.95 -25.21 -3.63
C ILE A 586 -18.66 -26.14 -4.61
N GLU A 587 -19.70 -25.62 -5.25
CA GLU A 587 -20.52 -26.37 -6.20
C GLU A 587 -20.07 -25.99 -7.62
N LEU A 588 -19.68 -27.00 -8.41
CA LEU A 588 -19.23 -26.82 -9.79
C LEU A 588 -20.35 -27.20 -10.75
N GLN A 589 -20.72 -26.27 -11.62
CA GLN A 589 -21.60 -26.51 -12.76
C GLN A 589 -20.84 -26.29 -14.06
N ILE A 590 -20.97 -27.22 -15.00
CA ILE A 590 -20.44 -27.10 -16.36
C ILE A 590 -21.60 -27.09 -17.35
N ASP A 591 -21.64 -26.05 -18.16
CA ASP A 591 -22.69 -25.83 -19.15
C ASP A 591 -22.36 -26.60 -20.44
N ASN A 592 -23.37 -27.19 -21.06
CA ASN A 592 -23.30 -27.64 -22.44
C ASN A 592 -23.48 -26.43 -23.36
N ALA A 593 -22.38 -25.74 -23.68
CA ALA A 593 -22.42 -24.52 -24.49
C ALA A 593 -23.14 -24.72 -25.84
N CYS A 594 -22.92 -25.85 -26.52
CA CYS A 594 -23.57 -26.14 -27.80
C CYS A 594 -25.09 -26.22 -27.65
N ASN A 595 -25.57 -26.99 -26.68
CA ASN A 595 -27.01 -27.14 -26.45
C ASN A 595 -27.63 -25.81 -25.96
N ARG A 596 -26.94 -25.07 -25.08
CA ARG A 596 -27.40 -23.79 -24.53
C ARG A 596 -27.73 -22.76 -25.61
N TYR A 597 -26.99 -22.73 -26.71
CA TYR A 597 -27.23 -21.83 -27.83
C TYR A 597 -28.13 -22.41 -28.93
N GLN A 598 -28.48 -23.69 -28.85
CA GLN A 598 -29.41 -24.37 -29.76
C GLN A 598 -30.84 -24.44 -29.21
N HIS A 599 -30.99 -24.44 -27.88
CA HIS A 599 -32.28 -24.57 -27.20
C HIS A 599 -32.46 -23.45 -26.19
N LEU A 600 -33.45 -22.58 -26.41
CA LEU A 600 -33.74 -21.46 -25.50
C LEU A 600 -34.64 -21.89 -24.34
N PHE A 601 -35.57 -22.81 -24.60
CA PHE A 601 -36.56 -23.29 -23.64
C PHE A 601 -36.57 -24.82 -23.57
N GLU A 602 -36.83 -25.32 -22.37
CA GLU A 602 -37.20 -26.70 -22.08
C GLU A 602 -38.58 -26.63 -21.42
N GLU A 603 -39.61 -27.06 -22.16
CA GLU A 603 -41.02 -26.78 -21.85
C GLU A 603 -41.29 -25.27 -21.67
N ASP A 604 -41.92 -24.85 -20.57
CA ASP A 604 -42.23 -23.44 -20.24
C ASP A 604 -41.10 -22.74 -19.45
N THR A 605 -39.91 -23.34 -19.37
CA THR A 605 -38.78 -22.81 -18.60
C THR A 605 -37.52 -22.65 -19.45
N TRP A 606 -36.56 -21.86 -18.96
CA TRP A 606 -35.26 -21.71 -19.63
C TRP A 606 -34.51 -23.04 -19.66
N ALA A 607 -34.06 -23.46 -20.85
CA ALA A 607 -33.20 -24.63 -20.96
C ALA A 607 -31.91 -24.40 -20.15
N GLN A 608 -31.57 -25.34 -19.25
CA GLN A 608 -30.33 -25.33 -18.48
C GLN A 608 -29.48 -26.55 -18.87
N PRO A 609 -29.00 -26.65 -20.11
CA PRO A 609 -28.31 -27.85 -20.55
C PRO A 609 -26.94 -27.89 -19.89
N GLN A 610 -26.77 -28.83 -18.98
CA GLN A 610 -25.56 -29.07 -18.21
C GLN A 610 -24.92 -30.38 -18.66
N ILE A 611 -23.60 -30.49 -18.51
CA ILE A 611 -22.90 -31.77 -18.63
C ILE A 611 -22.49 -32.27 -17.26
N MET A 612 -22.38 -33.59 -17.10
CA MET A 612 -21.84 -34.17 -15.86
C MET A 612 -20.39 -33.75 -15.68
N ALA A 613 -20.14 -32.94 -14.64
CA ALA A 613 -18.81 -32.54 -14.25
C ALA A 613 -18.11 -33.64 -13.43
N LYS A 614 -16.77 -33.72 -13.54
CA LYS A 614 -15.95 -34.40 -12.53
C LYS A 614 -16.07 -33.65 -11.19
N THR A 615 -15.73 -34.32 -10.08
CA THR A 615 -15.68 -33.67 -8.78
C THR A 615 -14.59 -32.60 -8.73
N VAL A 616 -14.73 -31.63 -7.81
CA VAL A 616 -13.73 -30.58 -7.56
C VAL A 616 -12.37 -31.21 -7.24
N GLU A 617 -12.35 -32.29 -6.46
CA GLU A 617 -11.16 -33.04 -6.09
C GLU A 617 -10.48 -33.70 -7.31
N ALA A 618 -11.25 -34.30 -8.22
CA ALA A 618 -10.68 -34.90 -9.43
C ALA A 618 -10.01 -33.87 -10.33
N TYR A 619 -10.58 -32.67 -10.49
CA TYR A 619 -9.91 -31.59 -11.22
C TYR A 619 -8.64 -31.09 -10.52
N LYS A 620 -8.63 -31.04 -9.17
CA LYS A 620 -7.42 -30.70 -8.40
C LYS A 620 -6.31 -31.71 -8.64
N GLU A 621 -6.61 -33.00 -8.66
CA GLU A 621 -5.64 -34.06 -8.94
C GLU A 621 -5.05 -33.96 -10.35
N LEU A 622 -5.86 -33.62 -11.37
CA LEU A 622 -5.36 -33.36 -12.72
C LEU A 622 -4.35 -32.20 -12.75
N PHE A 623 -4.66 -31.11 -12.04
CA PHE A 623 -3.73 -29.97 -11.93
C PHE A 623 -2.46 -30.35 -11.16
N GLU A 624 -2.57 -31.00 -10.00
CA GLU A 624 -1.41 -31.41 -9.20
C GLU A 624 -0.51 -32.37 -10.00
N GLY A 625 -1.09 -33.34 -10.72
CA GLY A 625 -0.35 -34.28 -11.57
C GLY A 625 0.35 -33.60 -12.75
N HIS A 626 -0.29 -32.59 -13.36
CA HIS A 626 0.36 -31.76 -14.39
C HIS A 626 1.57 -31.01 -13.80
N MET A 627 1.40 -30.37 -12.64
CA MET A 627 2.49 -29.62 -11.99
C MET A 627 3.64 -30.54 -11.56
N GLN A 628 3.34 -31.73 -11.04
CA GLN A 628 4.33 -32.76 -10.69
C GLN A 628 5.17 -33.17 -11.90
N THR A 629 4.51 -33.38 -13.04
CA THR A 629 5.17 -33.74 -14.31
C THR A 629 6.07 -32.60 -14.80
N VAL A 630 5.53 -31.39 -14.92
CA VAL A 630 6.25 -30.23 -15.46
C VAL A 630 7.41 -29.80 -14.57
N LEU A 631 7.24 -29.86 -13.25
CA LEU A 631 8.27 -29.48 -12.29
C LEU A 631 9.19 -30.64 -11.91
N SER A 632 8.93 -31.85 -12.41
CA SER A 632 9.68 -33.07 -12.09
C SER A 632 9.77 -33.33 -10.58
N VAL A 633 8.63 -33.28 -9.90
CA VAL A 633 8.49 -33.56 -8.46
C VAL A 633 7.47 -34.66 -8.20
N THR A 634 7.62 -35.38 -7.09
CA THR A 634 6.71 -36.48 -6.71
C THR A 634 5.43 -35.99 -6.02
N ASP A 635 5.52 -34.91 -5.26
CA ASP A 635 4.39 -34.29 -4.57
C ASP A 635 4.44 -32.77 -4.79
N PHE A 636 3.31 -32.21 -5.20
CA PHE A 636 3.16 -30.78 -5.44
C PHE A 636 3.24 -29.99 -4.12
N LYS A 637 2.64 -30.53 -3.05
CA LYS A 637 2.58 -29.88 -1.74
C LYS A 637 3.92 -29.94 -1.00
N SER A 638 4.81 -30.87 -1.35
CA SER A 638 6.16 -30.96 -0.80
C SER A 638 7.14 -29.92 -1.37
N ILE A 639 6.78 -29.21 -2.45
CA ILE A 639 7.64 -28.16 -3.01
C ILE A 639 7.86 -27.07 -1.95
N PRO A 640 9.10 -26.65 -1.64
CA PRO A 640 9.37 -25.69 -0.55
C PRO A 640 8.54 -24.40 -0.65
N ARG A 641 8.37 -23.86 -1.86
CA ARG A 641 7.52 -22.69 -2.12
C ARG A 641 6.06 -22.92 -1.71
N ILE A 642 5.50 -24.08 -2.05
CA ILE A 642 4.12 -24.44 -1.72
C ILE A 642 3.98 -24.71 -0.22
N GLN A 643 4.97 -25.32 0.42
CA GLN A 643 5.00 -25.45 1.88
C GLN A 643 5.00 -24.09 2.60
N MET A 644 5.73 -23.09 2.08
CA MET A 644 5.71 -21.72 2.62
C MET A 644 4.33 -21.07 2.44
N LEU A 645 3.69 -21.28 1.29
CA LEU A 645 2.32 -20.82 1.05
C LEU A 645 1.35 -21.43 2.06
N LEU A 646 1.34 -22.76 2.21
CA LEU A 646 0.43 -23.46 3.11
C LEU A 646 0.60 -23.01 4.56
N LYS A 647 1.84 -22.82 5.04
CA LYS A 647 2.09 -22.25 6.38
C LYS A 647 1.48 -20.85 6.57
N LEU A 648 1.52 -20.01 5.54
CA LEU A 648 0.96 -18.66 5.57
C LEU A 648 -0.57 -18.64 5.51
N LEU A 649 -1.18 -19.62 4.83
CA LEU A 649 -2.64 -19.79 4.73
C LEU A 649 -3.24 -20.54 5.92
N HIS A 650 -2.43 -21.26 6.70
CA HIS A 650 -2.89 -22.02 7.84
C HIS A 650 -3.46 -21.10 8.94
N CYS A 651 -4.58 -21.51 9.53
CA CYS A 651 -5.20 -20.85 10.68
C CYS A 651 -4.48 -21.25 11.97
N TRP A 652 -4.12 -20.26 12.77
CA TRP A 652 -3.42 -20.44 14.04
C TRP A 652 -4.25 -19.89 15.18
N GLU A 653 -4.21 -20.57 16.32
CA GLU A 653 -4.81 -20.06 17.55
C GLU A 653 -4.12 -18.77 17.99
N GLN A 654 -4.90 -17.90 18.64
CA GLN A 654 -4.34 -16.69 19.22
C GLN A 654 -3.60 -17.04 20.51
N SER A 655 -2.35 -16.59 20.60
CA SER A 655 -1.58 -16.55 21.84
C SER A 655 -0.72 -15.30 21.88
N ASP A 656 -0.29 -14.87 23.06
CA ASP A 656 0.60 -13.71 23.20
C ASP A 656 1.91 -13.89 22.44
N SER A 657 2.48 -15.11 22.45
CA SER A 657 3.66 -15.45 21.66
C SER A 657 3.41 -15.28 20.16
N TRP A 658 2.27 -15.75 19.65
CA TRP A 658 1.94 -15.64 18.23
C TRP A 658 1.64 -14.20 17.79
N LEU A 659 0.91 -13.44 18.61
CA LEU A 659 0.67 -12.01 18.37
C LEU A 659 1.99 -11.23 18.40
N ALA A 660 2.88 -11.53 19.33
CA ALA A 660 4.18 -10.88 19.43
C ALA A 660 5.10 -11.21 18.24
N ALA A 661 5.09 -12.45 17.75
CA ALA A 661 5.87 -12.90 16.60
C ALA A 661 5.40 -12.29 15.28
N THR A 662 4.11 -11.97 15.20
CA THR A 662 3.48 -11.50 13.97
C THR A 662 3.11 -10.03 14.01
N GLN A 663 3.36 -9.27 15.07
CA GLN A 663 3.05 -7.83 15.10
C GLN A 663 3.93 -7.00 14.15
N TYR A 664 3.57 -5.71 13.97
CA TYR A 664 4.49 -4.77 13.35
C TYR A 664 5.68 -4.48 14.25
N MET A 665 6.87 -4.33 13.66
CA MET A 665 8.00 -3.72 14.36
C MET A 665 7.61 -2.33 14.86
N LYS A 666 7.95 -2.07 16.12
CA LYS A 666 7.73 -0.77 16.75
C LYS A 666 8.74 0.26 16.23
N ILE A 667 8.28 1.49 16.09
CA ILE A 667 9.13 2.65 15.78
C ILE A 667 9.48 3.30 17.11
N ASN A 668 10.78 3.51 17.39
CA ASN A 668 11.26 4.07 18.66
C ASN A 668 10.69 3.31 19.88
N PRO A 669 11.08 2.03 20.05
CA PRO A 669 10.59 1.25 21.17
C PRO A 669 10.99 1.88 22.52
N VAL A 670 10.22 1.57 23.57
CA VAL A 670 10.43 2.10 24.93
C VAL A 670 11.78 1.61 25.48
N ASP A 671 12.40 2.36 26.40
CA ASP A 671 13.68 2.02 27.03
C ASP A 671 13.70 0.55 27.50
N GLY A 672 14.67 -0.22 26.99
CA GLY A 672 14.85 -1.66 27.26
C GLY A 672 14.37 -2.60 26.15
N GLU A 673 13.58 -2.13 25.18
CA GLU A 673 13.20 -2.90 23.99
C GLU A 673 14.14 -2.61 22.80
N GLU A 674 14.40 -3.62 21.97
CA GLU A 674 15.30 -3.47 20.82
C GLU A 674 14.67 -2.76 19.61
N ASP A 675 15.38 -1.76 19.07
CA ASP A 675 15.03 -1.11 17.81
C ASP A 675 15.44 -1.97 16.61
N GLN A 676 14.53 -2.85 16.20
CA GLN A 676 14.69 -3.76 15.05
C GLN A 676 14.97 -3.02 13.73
N TYR A 677 14.48 -1.78 13.55
CA TYR A 677 14.78 -0.98 12.36
C TYR A 677 16.22 -0.49 12.35
N LYS A 678 16.69 0.09 13.47
CA LYS A 678 18.06 0.57 13.63
C LYS A 678 19.08 -0.59 13.60
N ASN A 679 18.70 -1.74 14.14
CA ASN A 679 19.52 -2.93 14.11
C ASN A 679 19.52 -3.62 12.75
N ARG A 680 18.61 -3.31 11.82
CA ARG A 680 18.45 -4.05 10.56
C ARG A 680 18.19 -5.54 10.82
N ALA A 681 17.26 -5.83 11.72
CA ALA A 681 16.81 -7.20 11.98
C ALA A 681 16.20 -7.79 10.70
N ILE A 682 16.44 -9.08 10.47
CA ILE A 682 16.09 -9.82 9.26
C ILE A 682 14.78 -10.54 9.51
N LEU A 683 13.86 -10.47 8.55
CA LEU A 683 12.61 -11.21 8.64
C LEU A 683 12.87 -12.69 8.29
N PRO A 684 12.71 -13.64 9.23
CA PRO A 684 12.81 -15.07 8.94
C PRO A 684 11.78 -15.53 7.90
N ASP A 685 11.99 -16.69 7.30
CA ASP A 685 11.01 -17.33 6.42
C ASP A 685 9.81 -17.91 7.22
N PRO A 686 8.69 -18.25 6.55
CA PRO A 686 7.52 -18.80 7.24
C PRO A 686 7.79 -20.06 8.05
N LYS A 687 8.69 -20.95 7.61
CA LYS A 687 8.98 -22.20 8.31
C LYS A 687 9.69 -21.92 9.62
N ASP A 688 10.70 -21.04 9.61
CA ASP A 688 11.45 -20.67 10.80
C ASP A 688 10.59 -19.97 11.85
N VAL A 689 9.68 -19.07 11.43
CA VAL A 689 8.71 -18.43 12.33
C VAL A 689 7.84 -19.46 13.04
N ILE A 690 7.25 -20.40 12.30
CA ILE A 690 6.39 -21.44 12.86
C ILE A 690 7.18 -22.37 13.78
N THR A 691 8.39 -22.78 13.41
CA THR A 691 9.23 -23.63 14.25
C THR A 691 9.63 -22.96 15.56
N LYS A 692 9.99 -21.67 15.53
CA LYS A 692 10.42 -20.93 16.73
C LYS A 692 9.27 -20.65 17.71
N HIS A 693 8.09 -20.31 17.20
CA HIS A 693 6.96 -19.89 18.05
C HIS A 693 5.96 -21.01 18.33
N ASN A 694 6.00 -22.10 17.58
CA ASN A 694 5.15 -23.29 17.73
C ASN A 694 3.66 -22.97 17.98
N PRO A 695 3.01 -22.13 17.15
CA PRO A 695 1.60 -21.80 17.34
C PRO A 695 0.72 -23.04 17.18
N GLN A 696 -0.33 -23.12 17.99
CA GLN A 696 -1.29 -24.22 17.88
C GLN A 696 -2.18 -24.03 16.65
N PRO A 697 -2.46 -25.09 15.87
CA PRO A 697 -3.47 -25.07 14.82
C PRO A 697 -4.83 -24.68 15.38
N CYS A 698 -5.54 -23.78 14.69
CA CYS A 698 -6.95 -23.51 14.97
C CYS A 698 -7.79 -24.16 13.87
N GLN A 699 -8.89 -24.81 14.26
CA GLN A 699 -9.91 -25.23 13.30
C GLN A 699 -10.86 -24.06 13.04
N PRO A 700 -10.86 -23.46 11.83
CA PRO A 700 -11.86 -22.47 11.48
C PRO A 700 -13.23 -23.14 11.52
N SER A 701 -14.09 -22.70 12.42
CA SER A 701 -15.44 -23.21 12.52
C SER A 701 -16.29 -22.59 11.41
N LEU A 702 -17.02 -23.44 10.69
CA LEU A 702 -18.23 -22.96 10.04
C LEU A 702 -19.24 -22.62 11.13
N PRO A 703 -20.04 -21.55 10.97
CA PRO A 703 -21.17 -21.35 11.85
C PRO A 703 -21.99 -22.65 11.86
N PRO A 704 -22.64 -22.99 12.99
CA PRO A 704 -23.65 -24.03 12.96
C PRO A 704 -24.57 -23.75 11.76
N PRO A 705 -25.20 -24.77 11.16
CA PRO A 705 -26.42 -24.51 10.41
C PRO A 705 -27.43 -23.95 11.41
N GLU A 706 -27.30 -22.67 11.77
CA GLU A 706 -28.45 -21.85 12.13
C GLU A 706 -29.46 -22.21 11.06
N ARG A 707 -30.67 -22.62 11.48
CA ARG A 707 -31.76 -22.86 10.56
C ARG A 707 -31.78 -21.65 9.64
N PHE A 708 -31.21 -21.80 8.45
CA PHE A 708 -31.36 -20.89 7.35
C PHE A 708 -32.82 -21.09 7.04
N VAL A 709 -33.66 -20.36 7.78
CA VAL A 709 -35.04 -20.23 7.38
C VAL A 709 -34.90 -19.29 6.20
N GLU A 710 -34.68 -19.86 5.02
CA GLU A 710 -35.29 -19.35 3.80
C GLU A 710 -36.78 -19.28 4.12
N ARG A 711 -37.20 -18.23 4.84
CA ARG A 711 -38.59 -17.88 4.90
C ARG A 711 -38.85 -17.27 3.55
N GLU A 712 -39.66 -17.94 2.74
CA GLU A 712 -40.14 -17.40 1.48
C GLU A 712 -40.55 -15.94 1.71
N SER A 713 -39.82 -15.04 1.08
CA SER A 713 -40.09 -13.62 1.15
C SER A 713 -40.86 -13.24 -0.10
N LYS A 714 -41.93 -12.47 0.07
CA LYS A 714 -42.74 -11.96 -1.04
C LYS A 714 -42.63 -10.45 -1.07
N GLN A 715 -42.48 -9.87 -2.26
CA GLN A 715 -42.61 -8.43 -2.43
C GLN A 715 -44.10 -8.08 -2.50
N LEU A 716 -44.56 -7.24 -1.59
CA LEU A 716 -45.94 -6.81 -1.45
C LEU A 716 -46.01 -5.28 -1.50
N GLU A 717 -47.21 -4.76 -1.78
CA GLU A 717 -47.54 -3.35 -1.63
C GLU A 717 -48.70 -3.22 -0.64
N GLY A 718 -48.82 -2.06 0.00
CA GLY A 718 -49.86 -1.82 0.98
C GLY A 718 -49.91 -0.39 1.50
N ILE A 719 -50.84 -0.14 2.42
CA ILE A 719 -51.06 1.19 3.01
C ILE A 719 -50.74 1.13 4.50
N VAL A 720 -49.93 2.08 4.97
CA VAL A 720 -49.58 2.22 6.39
C VAL A 720 -50.85 2.55 7.19
N GLN A 721 -51.22 1.69 8.13
CA GLN A 721 -52.37 1.89 9.01
C GLN A 721 -52.00 2.63 10.29
N TYR A 722 -50.82 2.34 10.84
CA TYR A 722 -50.30 3.04 12.00
C TYR A 722 -48.79 2.88 12.03
N PHE A 723 -48.08 3.87 12.58
CA PHE A 723 -46.66 3.76 12.85
C PHE A 723 -46.30 4.62 14.06
N GLY A 724 -45.93 3.96 15.17
CA GLY A 724 -45.53 4.60 16.42
C GLY A 724 -44.02 4.74 16.55
N LYS A 725 -43.54 5.04 17.77
CA LYS A 725 -42.10 5.30 18.04
C LYS A 725 -41.15 4.15 17.66
N ARG A 726 -41.64 2.91 17.63
CA ARG A 726 -40.81 1.70 17.41
C ARG A 726 -41.38 0.72 16.39
N ALA A 727 -42.68 0.74 16.12
CA ALA A 727 -43.34 -0.22 15.25
C ALA A 727 -44.63 0.33 14.65
N GLY A 728 -45.09 -0.32 13.59
CA GLY A 728 -46.32 0.00 12.88
C GLY A 728 -46.95 -1.22 12.23
N GLY A 729 -48.02 -0.97 11.48
CA GLY A 729 -48.74 -1.97 10.69
C GLY A 729 -49.04 -1.43 9.30
N ILE A 730 -48.84 -2.29 8.30
CA ILE A 730 -49.14 -2.02 6.90
C ILE A 730 -50.25 -2.98 6.49
N GLN A 731 -51.36 -2.45 5.99
CA GLN A 731 -52.40 -3.27 5.39
C GLN A 731 -51.91 -3.73 4.01
N SER A 732 -51.68 -5.04 3.85
CA SER A 732 -51.25 -5.62 2.56
C SER A 732 -52.40 -5.61 1.54
N ASP A 733 -52.07 -5.28 0.29
CA ASP A 733 -52.98 -5.37 -0.86
C ASP A 733 -53.25 -6.82 -1.30
N SER A 734 -52.37 -7.76 -0.92
CA SER A 734 -52.43 -9.16 -1.36
C SER A 734 -53.16 -10.11 -0.38
N GLY A 735 -53.81 -9.55 0.65
CA GLY A 735 -54.72 -10.29 1.53
C GLY A 735 -54.10 -10.87 2.81
N GLU A 736 -52.82 -10.61 3.09
CA GLU A 736 -52.10 -11.06 4.30
C GLU A 736 -52.52 -10.34 5.59
N GLY A 737 -53.48 -9.41 5.51
CA GLY A 737 -53.93 -8.61 6.64
C GLY A 737 -52.94 -7.50 7.02
N ILE A 738 -52.89 -7.16 8.32
CA ILE A 738 -51.96 -6.17 8.84
C ILE A 738 -50.58 -6.81 9.02
N VAL A 739 -49.66 -6.42 8.16
CA VAL A 739 -48.25 -6.81 8.20
C VAL A 739 -47.50 -5.88 9.16
N LYS A 740 -46.90 -6.44 10.21
CA LYS A 740 -46.20 -5.66 11.23
C LYS A 740 -44.84 -5.20 10.75
N ILE A 741 -44.46 -3.96 11.06
CA ILE A 741 -43.16 -3.38 10.73
C ILE A 741 -42.49 -2.81 11.98
N HIS A 742 -41.18 -2.98 12.15
CA HIS A 742 -40.42 -2.27 13.17
C HIS A 742 -39.63 -1.11 12.55
N LYS A 743 -39.34 -0.05 13.32
CA LYS A 743 -38.56 1.12 12.86
C LYS A 743 -37.19 0.79 12.27
N ARG A 744 -36.61 -0.35 12.65
CA ARG A 744 -35.32 -0.83 12.14
C ARG A 744 -35.42 -1.50 10.76
N ASP A 745 -36.65 -1.81 10.33
CA ASP A 745 -36.96 -2.51 9.09
C ASP A 745 -37.39 -1.54 7.98
N LEU A 746 -37.39 -0.23 8.27
CA LEU A 746 -37.53 0.85 7.29
C LEU A 746 -36.29 0.91 6.37
N SER A 747 -36.50 1.36 5.13
CA SER A 747 -35.40 1.62 4.19
C SER A 747 -34.48 2.75 4.69
N SER A 748 -33.22 2.75 4.22
CA SER A 748 -32.20 3.71 4.68
C SER A 748 -32.63 5.15 4.40
N GLY A 749 -32.63 5.99 5.45
CA GLY A 749 -33.06 7.40 5.37
C GLY A 749 -34.49 7.66 5.87
N MET A 750 -35.28 6.62 6.14
CA MET A 750 -36.61 6.75 6.74
C MET A 750 -36.56 6.48 8.26
N ASP A 751 -37.08 7.41 9.04
CA ASP A 751 -37.17 7.30 10.50
C ASP A 751 -38.60 7.12 11.01
N THR A 752 -39.60 7.26 10.12
CA THR A 752 -41.03 7.08 10.39
C THR A 752 -41.78 6.72 9.12
N LEU A 753 -43.03 6.25 9.30
CA LEU A 753 -44.06 6.23 8.26
C LEU A 753 -45.27 7.02 8.76
N HIS A 754 -46.07 7.52 7.85
CA HIS A 754 -47.32 8.22 8.14
C HIS A 754 -48.51 7.33 7.76
N GLU A 755 -49.55 7.37 8.59
CA GLU A 755 -50.82 6.71 8.28
C GLU A 755 -51.35 7.18 6.93
N GLY A 756 -51.79 6.25 6.08
CA GLY A 756 -52.23 6.51 4.70
C GLY A 756 -51.12 6.44 3.64
N GLN A 757 -49.84 6.38 4.02
CA GLN A 757 -48.75 6.27 3.04
C GLN A 757 -48.76 4.93 2.32
N ARG A 758 -48.56 4.97 0.99
CA ARG A 758 -48.47 3.79 0.15
C ARG A 758 -47.03 3.31 0.08
N VAL A 759 -46.82 2.06 0.46
CA VAL A 759 -45.49 1.49 0.63
C VAL A 759 -45.34 0.16 -0.07
N ARG A 760 -44.15 -0.09 -0.63
CA ARG A 760 -43.70 -1.38 -1.13
C ARG A 760 -42.81 -1.98 -0.07
N PHE A 761 -43.00 -3.24 0.24
CA PHE A 761 -42.24 -3.91 1.27
C PHE A 761 -42.06 -5.37 0.92
N MET A 762 -41.04 -5.97 1.48
CA MET A 762 -40.90 -7.42 1.46
C MET A 762 -41.53 -7.98 2.74
N ALA A 763 -42.28 -9.07 2.62
CA ALA A 763 -43.02 -9.70 3.71
C ALA A 763 -42.53 -11.12 3.97
N VAL A 764 -42.43 -11.49 5.24
CA VAL A 764 -42.10 -12.85 5.71
C VAL A 764 -43.08 -13.23 6.81
N GLN A 765 -43.54 -14.48 6.78
CA GLN A 765 -44.34 -15.05 7.84
C GLN A 765 -43.46 -15.49 9.02
N GLU A 766 -43.73 -14.95 10.21
CA GLU A 766 -43.07 -15.30 11.47
C GLU A 766 -44.10 -15.87 12.47
N GLY A 767 -44.26 -17.19 12.48
CA GLY A 767 -45.36 -17.84 13.22
C GLY A 767 -46.70 -17.55 12.55
N ASP A 768 -47.67 -17.04 13.31
CA ASP A 768 -49.00 -16.68 12.80
C ASP A 768 -49.08 -15.23 12.27
N GLU A 769 -47.97 -14.48 12.29
CA GLU A 769 -47.95 -13.07 11.92
C GLU A 769 -47.07 -12.80 10.70
N TRP A 770 -47.47 -11.84 9.86
CA TRP A 770 -46.64 -11.32 8.78
C TRP A 770 -45.80 -10.14 9.26
N ARG A 771 -44.52 -10.13 8.91
CA ARG A 771 -43.62 -8.99 9.13
C ARG A 771 -43.12 -8.39 7.84
N ALA A 772 -43.23 -7.07 7.76
CA ALA A 772 -42.78 -6.22 6.67
C ALA A 772 -41.39 -5.70 6.99
N TYR A 773 -40.60 -5.58 5.93
CA TYR A 773 -39.28 -5.03 5.96
C TYR A 773 -38.94 -4.50 4.58
N ASP A 774 -37.88 -3.71 4.51
CA ASP A 774 -37.48 -3.07 3.26
C ASP A 774 -38.59 -2.19 2.69
N VAL A 775 -39.17 -1.39 3.59
CA VAL A 775 -40.37 -0.61 3.29
C VAL A 775 -39.95 0.70 2.62
N GLU A 776 -40.42 0.87 1.39
CA GLU A 776 -40.16 2.01 0.52
C GLU A 776 -41.49 2.71 0.21
N ILE A 777 -41.53 4.04 0.26
CA ILE A 777 -42.70 4.82 -0.13
C ILE A 777 -42.78 4.81 -1.65
N ILE A 778 -43.94 4.43 -2.21
CA ILE A 778 -44.13 4.32 -3.66
C ILE A 778 -44.77 5.59 -4.23
N GLN A 779 -45.49 6.34 -3.41
CA GLN A 779 -46.15 7.61 -3.73
C GLN A 779 -46.27 8.47 -2.46
N ASP A 780 -45.94 9.76 -2.58
CA ASP A 780 -46.14 10.79 -1.54
C ASP A 780 -47.60 11.16 -1.35
#